data_AF-A0A8H8VDR2-F1
#
_entry.id   AF-A0A8H8VDR2-F1
#
_cell.length_a   1.000
_cell.length_b   1.000
_cell.length_c   1.000
_cell.angle_alpha   90.00
_cell.angle_beta   90.00
_cell.angle_gamma   90.00
#
_symmetry.space_group_name_H-M   'P 1'
#
loop_
_entity.id
_entity.type
_entity.pdbx_description
1 polymer ?
#
loop_
_entity_poly.entity_id
_entity_poly.type
_entity_poly.pdbx_seq_one_letter_code
_entity_poly.pdbx_strand_id
1 'polypeptide(L)'
;MSDLVSSLDDEFEVLDPEEECFLLFLNKPDSRDLGFVNRTDSTVSVSINSQDLTIHQSPSLLTSTREAGTTGAVLWKVTPLLASWLTHPCNTVFQRILKPDYTVIELGAGTSGVLAVSCAPFVGAYYATDQDYCLKLLRKNILENTKDVAEKFSKSKGKSSNKRAKRGTETSSQTTTTGNATVLPLDWQLTQVSSIPEFKERQIDIIFAADCIYNESLVEPLVDTMADLSKLNRGKNTSGETDRDVTLVMVAQELRSPDVLEAFMKTFCAKFQVWRLPDKLFKDCGDGGKGLMEGGGYVVHPYCTQILGDLGADVIKVEHVTRGDDTRAWGPPYAPRKDGKSGPGESANKRSLALDFKAAEGQAIVKALAKTSDVLVENYLPGTLAKYGLDYETLRAENRGLIYASITGYGQTGPYSDRAGYDVMVEAEMGLMHITGERDGSPVKVGVAVTDLTTGLYTSNAILAALLSRTSTSQGQHIDMSLSDCQVATLANIASSVLVSGKRDGGRWGTAHPSIVPYEAFPTSDGSILLGGGNDRLFGILCKRIGYPEWASDERFVTNEKRVEYRYILVPMIGEETKNKSTQEWLEIFEGSGMPYAAVNDVYDTLHHDHVLARGMVKEVHHEACGPIKLVNTPFKFSDAEVSIRHAPPTLGEDTSDILEELGFTSDQINGLKSEGVVA
;
A
#
# COMPACT_ATOMS: atom_id res chain seq x y z
N MET A 1 -9.32 36.46 15.23
CA MET A 1 -8.72 35.65 16.30
C MET A 1 -8.56 36.46 17.60
N SER A 2 -7.78 37.55 17.61
CA SER A 2 -7.71 38.51 18.74
C SER A 2 -9.07 38.83 19.34
N ASP A 3 -10.02 39.14 18.47
CA ASP A 3 -11.33 39.67 18.86
C ASP A 3 -12.18 38.55 19.49
N LEU A 4 -12.07 37.33 18.98
CA LEU A 4 -12.72 36.11 19.51
C LEU A 4 -12.18 35.73 20.90
N VAL A 5 -10.92 36.04 21.19
CA VAL A 5 -10.37 35.91 22.55
C VAL A 5 -10.96 36.95 23.50
N SER A 6 -11.34 38.13 23.00
CA SER A 6 -11.93 39.21 23.82
C SER A 6 -13.43 39.08 24.08
N SER A 7 -14.12 38.15 23.39
CA SER A 7 -15.56 37.88 23.57
C SER A 7 -15.87 36.64 24.40
N LEU A 8 -14.85 35.87 24.81
CA LEU A 8 -14.95 34.78 25.79
C LEU A 8 -14.71 35.31 27.21
N ASP A 9 -15.56 34.93 28.17
CA ASP A 9 -15.61 35.53 29.52
C ASP A 9 -14.27 35.50 30.31
N ASP A 10 -14.06 36.54 31.12
CA ASP A 10 -12.75 36.88 31.74
C ASP A 10 -12.50 36.32 33.16
N GLU A 11 -13.49 35.73 33.83
CA GLU A 11 -13.39 35.41 35.28
C GLU A 11 -13.25 33.90 35.63
N PHE A 12 -12.34 33.17 34.96
CA PHE A 12 -12.12 31.75 35.27
C PHE A 12 -10.64 31.34 35.38
N GLU A 13 -10.16 31.22 36.62
CA GLU A 13 -8.98 30.39 36.93
C GLU A 13 -9.32 28.90 36.76
N VAL A 14 -8.31 28.08 36.47
CA VAL A 14 -8.46 26.62 36.36
C VAL A 14 -8.40 26.01 37.76
N LEU A 15 -9.56 25.64 38.30
CA LEU A 15 -9.70 24.82 39.50
C LEU A 15 -10.40 23.50 39.14
N ASP A 16 -9.87 22.42 39.70
CA ASP A 16 -10.13 21.02 39.32
C ASP A 16 -11.33 20.44 40.10
N PRO A 17 -12.25 19.73 39.42
CA PRO A 17 -12.90 18.59 40.06
C PRO A 17 -13.08 17.36 39.15
N GLU A 18 -12.60 16.23 39.66
CA GLU A 18 -13.06 14.84 39.52
C GLU A 18 -14.25 14.53 38.57
N GLU A 19 -13.99 14.05 37.34
CA GLU A 19 -14.88 13.14 36.58
C GLU A 19 -14.07 12.04 35.86
N GLU A 20 -14.52 10.78 35.90
CA GLU A 20 -13.79 9.59 35.37
C GLU A 20 -14.41 8.98 34.09
N CYS A 21 -13.63 8.22 33.29
CA CYS A 21 -13.90 6.80 32.89
C CYS A 21 -12.81 6.21 31.93
N PHE A 22 -13.07 5.05 31.32
CA PHE A 22 -12.14 4.03 30.77
C PHE A 22 -12.71 3.38 29.45
N LEU A 23 -12.10 2.47 28.63
CA LEU A 23 -10.72 2.01 28.35
C LEU A 23 -10.65 1.12 27.06
N LEU A 24 -9.42 0.83 26.55
CA LEU A 24 -9.01 -0.28 25.64
C LEU A 24 -9.46 -0.21 24.14
N PHE A 25 -8.78 -0.83 23.14
CA PHE A 25 -8.28 -2.22 23.04
C PHE A 25 -6.97 -2.48 22.25
N LEU A 26 -6.31 -3.60 22.63
CA LEU A 26 -5.59 -4.63 21.83
C LEU A 26 -4.96 -4.30 20.45
N ASN A 27 -3.72 -3.81 20.41
CA ASN A 27 -2.52 -4.60 20.08
C ASN A 27 -1.22 -3.74 20.12
N LYS A 28 -0.06 -4.38 20.27
CA LYS A 28 1.24 -3.67 20.28
C LYS A 28 1.77 -3.41 18.86
N PRO A 29 2.15 -2.16 18.50
CA PRO A 29 3.21 -1.90 17.54
C PRO A 29 4.57 -1.93 18.25
N ASP A 30 5.58 -2.57 17.63
CA ASP A 30 6.91 -2.78 18.26
C ASP A 30 7.90 -1.61 18.11
N SER A 31 7.49 -0.49 17.49
CA SER A 31 8.20 0.80 17.58
C SER A 31 7.41 1.78 18.46
N ARG A 32 7.98 2.16 19.60
CA ARG A 32 7.38 3.07 20.59
C ARG A 32 7.65 4.55 20.33
N ASP A 33 7.94 4.93 19.08
CA ASP A 33 8.22 6.33 18.75
C ASP A 33 7.48 6.79 17.49
N LEU A 34 6.70 7.86 17.64
CA LEU A 34 6.09 8.64 16.56
C LEU A 34 6.82 9.99 16.38
N GLY A 35 8.02 10.15 16.95
CA GLY A 35 9.00 11.20 16.70
C GLY A 35 8.71 12.58 17.27
N PHE A 36 7.43 12.95 17.45
CA PHE A 36 7.06 14.37 17.45
C PHE A 36 6.55 14.95 18.78
N VAL A 37 6.11 14.16 19.77
CA VAL A 37 5.54 14.72 21.01
C VAL A 37 5.78 13.88 22.27
N ASN A 38 6.14 14.58 23.35
CA ASN A 38 6.30 14.07 24.71
C ASN A 38 4.99 14.17 25.52
N ARG A 39 4.67 13.14 26.33
CA ARG A 39 3.44 13.07 27.15
C ARG A 39 3.49 13.91 28.43
N THR A 40 4.66 14.38 28.84
CA THR A 40 4.86 15.10 30.11
C THR A 40 4.79 16.63 29.98
N ASP A 41 4.79 17.15 28.75
CA ASP A 41 4.96 18.58 28.51
C ASP A 41 3.62 19.31 28.43
N SER A 42 3.48 20.46 29.10
CA SER A 42 2.20 21.22 29.13
C SER A 42 1.79 21.88 27.78
N THR A 43 2.55 21.61 26.74
CA THR A 43 2.48 22.18 25.39
C THR A 43 2.90 21.16 24.34
N VAL A 44 2.45 21.37 23.10
CA VAL A 44 2.89 20.66 21.89
C VAL A 44 3.12 21.68 20.79
N SER A 45 4.29 21.65 20.15
CA SER A 45 4.53 22.40 18.91
C SER A 45 4.14 21.55 17.71
N VAL A 46 3.30 22.08 16.82
CA VAL A 46 2.93 21.45 15.55
C VAL A 46 2.98 22.48 14.42
N SER A 47 3.40 22.09 13.22
CA SER A 47 3.37 22.99 12.04
C SER A 47 2.21 22.58 11.15
N ILE A 48 1.30 23.52 10.85
CA ILE A 48 0.13 23.31 9.99
C ILE A 48 0.20 24.36 8.86
N ASN A 49 0.31 23.90 7.61
CA ASN A 49 0.47 24.75 6.42
C ASN A 49 1.58 25.81 6.55
N SER A 50 2.72 25.43 7.11
CA SER A 50 3.88 26.30 7.38
C SER A 50 3.61 27.43 8.39
N GLN A 51 2.52 27.34 9.16
CA GLN A 51 2.33 28.09 10.40
C GLN A 51 2.65 27.19 11.58
N ASP A 52 3.65 27.56 12.37
CA ASP A 52 3.97 26.88 13.62
C ASP A 52 2.97 27.29 14.71
N LEU A 53 2.43 26.29 15.40
CA LEU A 53 1.39 26.41 16.41
C LEU A 53 1.82 25.73 17.72
N THR A 54 1.57 26.38 18.84
CA THR A 54 1.69 25.82 20.20
C THR A 54 0.31 25.47 20.74
N ILE A 55 0.05 24.18 20.94
CA ILE A 55 -1.18 23.66 21.55
C ILE A 55 -0.91 23.40 23.03
N HIS A 56 -1.75 23.90 23.93
CA HIS A 56 -1.63 23.59 25.35
C HIS A 56 -2.35 22.29 25.74
N GLN A 57 -1.72 21.52 26.62
CA GLN A 57 -2.27 20.27 27.16
C GLN A 57 -3.05 20.53 28.47
N SER A 58 -3.99 19.63 28.80
CA SER A 58 -4.79 19.72 30.04
C SER A 58 -3.98 19.31 31.27
N PRO A 59 -4.09 19.99 32.42
CA PRO A 59 -3.48 19.54 33.67
C PRO A 59 -3.85 18.10 34.05
N SER A 60 -5.10 17.67 33.83
CA SER A 60 -5.57 16.31 34.14
C SER A 60 -5.02 15.22 33.20
N LEU A 61 -4.43 15.59 32.05
CA LEU A 61 -3.58 14.69 31.27
C LEU A 61 -2.20 14.55 31.94
N LEU A 62 -1.59 15.68 32.31
CA LEU A 62 -0.22 15.74 32.82
C LEU A 62 -0.07 15.06 34.18
N THR A 63 -1.13 15.02 34.99
CA THR A 63 -1.19 14.30 36.28
C THR A 63 -1.61 12.83 36.15
N SER A 64 -2.06 12.38 34.97
CA SER A 64 -2.51 11.00 34.76
C SER A 64 -1.33 10.01 34.64
N THR A 65 -1.05 9.31 35.73
CA THR A 65 -0.07 8.19 35.77
C THR A 65 -0.56 6.89 35.12
N ARG A 66 -1.79 6.84 34.59
CA ARG A 66 -2.39 5.64 33.97
C ARG A 66 -1.81 5.43 32.56
N GLU A 67 -1.19 4.27 32.27
CA GLU A 67 -0.50 4.02 30.99
C GLU A 67 -1.42 4.00 29.74
N ALA A 68 -2.73 3.83 29.94
CA ALA A 68 -3.76 3.85 28.90
C ALA A 68 -5.07 4.46 29.43
N GLY A 69 -5.85 5.09 28.53
CA GLY A 69 -7.22 5.53 28.79
C GLY A 69 -7.37 6.88 29.51
N THR A 70 -7.10 7.99 28.80
CA THR A 70 -7.58 9.34 29.18
C THR A 70 -7.99 10.13 27.95
N THR A 71 -9.12 10.84 28.03
CA THR A 71 -9.72 11.62 26.93
C THR A 71 -8.74 12.61 26.27
N GLY A 72 -7.83 13.21 27.06
CA GLY A 72 -6.81 14.12 26.56
C GLY A 72 -5.80 13.47 25.58
N ALA A 73 -5.56 12.17 25.67
CA ALA A 73 -4.57 11.48 24.83
C ALA A 73 -5.06 11.22 23.40
N VAL A 74 -6.37 11.04 23.22
CA VAL A 74 -7.01 10.96 21.89
C VAL A 74 -7.12 12.35 21.28
N LEU A 75 -7.55 13.33 22.07
CA LEU A 75 -7.49 14.76 21.76
C LEU A 75 -6.10 15.15 21.21
N TRP A 76 -5.04 14.79 21.92
CA TRP A 76 -3.67 15.09 21.52
C TRP A 76 -3.25 14.41 20.19
N LYS A 77 -3.64 13.16 19.94
CA LYS A 77 -3.27 12.47 18.69
C LYS A 77 -4.11 12.85 17.49
N VAL A 78 -5.43 12.82 17.65
CA VAL A 78 -6.38 12.97 16.53
C VAL A 78 -6.47 14.42 16.10
N THR A 79 -6.52 15.40 17.01
CA THR A 79 -6.74 16.80 16.62
C THR A 79 -5.66 17.34 15.67
N PRO A 80 -4.34 17.19 15.94
CA PRO A 80 -3.31 17.74 15.06
C PRO A 80 -3.20 16.97 13.74
N LEU A 81 -3.39 15.65 13.75
CA LEU A 81 -3.40 14.84 12.53
C LEU A 81 -4.62 15.15 11.66
N LEU A 82 -5.81 15.29 12.26
CA LEU A 82 -7.04 15.67 11.57
C LEU A 82 -6.95 17.10 11.02
N ALA A 83 -6.50 18.07 11.83
CA ALA A 83 -6.30 19.45 11.39
C ALA A 83 -5.28 19.53 10.24
N SER A 84 -4.11 18.90 10.41
CA SER A 84 -3.07 18.82 9.39
C SER A 84 -3.56 18.13 8.10
N TRP A 85 -4.37 17.08 8.22
CA TRP A 85 -4.99 16.39 7.08
C TRP A 85 -6.05 17.27 6.38
N LEU A 86 -6.96 17.89 7.13
CA LEU A 86 -8.01 18.77 6.61
C LEU A 86 -7.42 19.94 5.81
N THR A 87 -6.40 20.61 6.36
CA THR A 87 -5.77 21.75 5.68
C THR A 87 -4.66 21.37 4.73
N HIS A 88 -4.26 20.09 4.63
CA HIS A 88 -3.10 19.69 3.83
C HIS A 88 -3.25 20.17 2.37
N PRO A 89 -2.20 20.71 1.73
CA PRO A 89 -2.28 21.14 0.33
C PRO A 89 -2.71 20.02 -0.64
N CYS A 90 -2.43 18.75 -0.31
CA CYS A 90 -2.85 17.60 -1.11
C CYS A 90 -4.28 17.10 -0.80
N ASN A 91 -4.95 17.58 0.26
CA ASN A 91 -6.35 17.21 0.55
C ASN A 91 -7.31 18.02 -0.35
N THR A 92 -7.23 17.76 -1.66
CA THR A 92 -7.93 18.56 -2.68
C THR A 92 -9.46 18.49 -2.59
N VAL A 93 -10.02 17.53 -1.84
CA VAL A 93 -11.45 17.51 -1.49
C VAL A 93 -11.74 18.60 -0.46
N PHE A 94 -11.02 18.64 0.66
CA PHE A 94 -11.23 19.71 1.65
C PHE A 94 -10.84 21.09 1.12
N GLN A 95 -9.80 21.23 0.29
CA GLN A 95 -9.48 22.51 -0.37
C GLN A 95 -10.58 22.99 -1.36
N ARG A 96 -11.55 22.15 -1.74
CA ARG A 96 -12.72 22.54 -2.55
C ARG A 96 -13.94 22.92 -1.71
N ILE A 97 -14.05 22.41 -0.48
CA ILE A 97 -15.21 22.59 0.40
C ILE A 97 -14.92 23.64 1.49
N LEU A 98 -13.66 23.80 1.91
CA LEU A 98 -13.20 24.92 2.72
C LEU A 98 -12.98 26.15 1.83
N LYS A 99 -14.07 26.79 1.42
CA LYS A 99 -14.06 28.10 0.75
C LYS A 99 -14.77 29.17 1.60
N PRO A 100 -14.44 30.48 1.45
CA PRO A 100 -14.99 31.56 2.28
C PRO A 100 -16.52 31.79 2.19
N ASP A 101 -17.23 31.02 1.37
CA ASP A 101 -18.69 30.99 1.24
C ASP A 101 -19.36 29.82 1.99
N TYR A 102 -18.60 28.86 2.52
CA TYR A 102 -19.11 27.65 3.18
C TYR A 102 -19.26 27.82 4.70
N THR A 103 -20.25 27.14 5.27
CA THR A 103 -20.54 27.09 6.71
C THR A 103 -20.15 25.74 7.31
N VAL A 104 -19.39 25.81 8.42
CA VAL A 104 -18.99 24.65 9.24
C VAL A 104 -19.67 24.72 10.60
N ILE A 105 -20.09 23.58 11.12
CA ILE A 105 -20.54 23.41 12.51
C ILE A 105 -19.72 22.30 13.17
N GLU A 106 -19.33 22.47 14.43
CA GLU A 106 -18.72 21.44 15.27
C GLU A 106 -19.64 21.09 16.45
N LEU A 107 -19.93 19.79 16.58
CA LEU A 107 -20.71 19.17 17.64
C LEU A 107 -19.77 18.36 18.52
N GLY A 108 -19.42 18.90 19.68
CA GLY A 108 -18.52 18.24 20.62
C GLY A 108 -17.60 19.22 21.35
N ALA A 109 -16.68 18.64 22.10
CA ALA A 109 -16.01 19.31 23.22
C ALA A 109 -14.47 19.32 23.10
N GLY A 110 -13.88 18.43 22.30
CA GLY A 110 -12.43 18.25 22.27
C GLY A 110 -11.71 19.14 21.26
N THR A 111 -11.88 18.82 19.98
CA THR A 111 -10.99 19.20 18.87
C THR A 111 -11.01 20.68 18.48
N SER A 112 -12.04 21.40 18.93
CA SER A 112 -12.38 22.78 18.56
C SER A 112 -11.21 23.76 18.58
N GLY A 113 -10.35 23.65 19.60
CA GLY A 113 -9.20 24.51 19.84
C GLY A 113 -8.25 24.67 18.64
N VAL A 114 -8.09 23.62 17.82
CA VAL A 114 -7.22 23.64 16.64
C VAL A 114 -8.04 23.67 15.36
N LEU A 115 -9.16 22.92 15.28
CA LEU A 115 -10.00 22.90 14.07
C LEU A 115 -10.55 24.29 13.75
N ALA A 116 -11.01 25.06 14.73
CA ALA A 116 -11.44 26.43 14.52
C ALA A 116 -10.30 27.32 14.02
N VAL A 117 -9.09 27.21 14.61
CA VAL A 117 -7.90 27.99 14.21
C VAL A 117 -7.45 27.66 12.79
N SER A 118 -7.43 26.37 12.44
CA SER A 118 -6.97 25.87 11.14
C SER A 118 -8.00 26.07 10.01
N CYS A 119 -9.31 26.00 10.29
CA CYS A 119 -10.35 26.15 9.27
C CYS A 119 -10.87 27.58 9.11
N ALA A 120 -10.88 28.43 10.16
CA ALA A 120 -11.40 29.80 10.08
C ALA A 120 -10.81 30.71 8.98
N PRO A 121 -9.54 30.57 8.53
CA PRO A 121 -9.03 31.33 7.38
C PRO A 121 -9.69 30.96 6.04
N PHE A 122 -10.36 29.81 5.98
CA PHE A 122 -10.84 29.19 4.74
C PHE A 122 -12.36 29.06 4.65
N VAL A 123 -13.13 29.40 5.70
CA VAL A 123 -14.59 29.20 5.74
C VAL A 123 -15.35 30.49 6.04
N GLY A 124 -16.57 30.62 5.53
CA GLY A 124 -17.41 31.82 5.70
C GLY A 124 -18.03 31.94 7.09
N ALA A 125 -18.40 30.81 7.69
CA ALA A 125 -18.85 30.73 9.08
C ALA A 125 -18.41 29.42 9.73
N TYR A 126 -18.03 29.46 11.01
CA TYR A 126 -17.68 28.32 11.84
C TYR A 126 -18.44 28.41 13.16
N TYR A 127 -19.30 27.43 13.46
CA TYR A 127 -20.06 27.37 14.71
C TYR A 127 -19.55 26.27 15.63
N ALA A 128 -19.42 26.56 16.92
CA ALA A 128 -18.91 25.61 17.93
C ALA A 128 -19.76 25.62 19.20
N THR A 129 -19.67 24.55 19.99
CA THR A 129 -20.39 24.40 21.28
C THR A 129 -19.84 25.33 22.37
N ASP A 130 -20.65 25.62 23.39
CA ASP A 130 -20.35 26.59 24.45
C ASP A 130 -19.78 25.97 25.75
N GLN A 131 -19.38 24.70 25.73
CA GLN A 131 -18.99 23.99 26.96
C GLN A 131 -17.82 24.69 27.69
N ASP A 132 -18.07 25.01 28.97
CA ASP A 132 -17.27 25.89 29.85
C ASP A 132 -15.77 25.55 29.89
N TYR A 133 -15.40 24.26 29.81
CA TYR A 133 -13.99 23.79 29.77
C TYR A 133 -13.36 23.94 28.37
N CYS A 134 -14.14 23.66 27.33
CA CYS A 134 -13.73 23.64 25.93
C CYS A 134 -13.38 25.06 25.45
N LEU A 135 -14.22 26.03 25.84
CA LEU A 135 -13.96 27.45 25.60
C LEU A 135 -12.67 27.92 26.28
N LYS A 136 -12.34 27.44 27.50
CA LYS A 136 -11.08 27.77 28.18
C LYS A 136 -9.86 27.24 27.43
N LEU A 137 -9.93 26.00 26.91
CA LEU A 137 -8.84 25.40 26.14
C LEU A 137 -8.68 26.07 24.75
N LEU A 138 -9.78 26.33 24.05
CA LEU A 138 -9.84 27.11 22.81
C LEU A 138 -9.24 28.52 23.02
N ARG A 139 -9.65 29.24 24.07
CA ARG A 139 -9.13 30.58 24.40
C ARG A 139 -7.62 30.57 24.63
N LYS A 140 -7.12 29.59 25.40
CA LYS A 140 -5.68 29.42 25.68
C LYS A 140 -4.89 29.12 24.41
N ASN A 141 -5.39 28.23 23.56
CA ASN A 141 -4.76 27.92 22.27
C ASN A 141 -4.75 29.13 21.34
N ILE A 142 -5.86 29.86 21.17
CA ILE A 142 -5.87 31.06 20.30
C ILE A 142 -4.91 32.13 20.83
N LEU A 143 -4.91 32.41 22.14
CA LEU A 143 -4.01 33.39 22.77
C LEU A 143 -2.55 33.12 22.42
N GLU A 144 -2.09 31.89 22.67
CA GLU A 144 -0.69 31.49 22.55
C GLU A 144 -0.27 31.43 21.07
N ASN A 145 -1.13 30.93 20.20
CA ASN A 145 -0.96 30.94 18.73
C ASN A 145 -1.11 32.33 18.08
N THR A 146 -1.45 33.37 18.84
CA THR A 146 -1.51 34.74 18.34
C THR A 146 -0.58 35.72 19.08
N LYS A 147 0.28 35.26 20.00
CA LYS A 147 1.25 36.13 20.69
C LYS A 147 2.15 36.91 19.73
N ASP A 148 2.68 36.28 18.70
CA ASP A 148 3.51 36.95 17.66
C ASP A 148 2.75 37.99 16.82
N VAL A 149 1.41 37.94 16.82
CA VAL A 149 0.55 38.97 16.25
C VAL A 149 0.27 40.05 17.31
N ALA A 150 -0.04 39.64 18.54
CA ALA A 150 -0.31 40.54 19.65
C ALA A 150 0.90 41.45 19.98
N GLU A 151 2.15 40.95 19.97
CA GLU A 151 3.32 41.81 20.17
C GLU A 151 3.49 42.84 19.04
N LYS A 152 3.21 42.45 17.78
CA LYS A 152 3.24 43.37 16.62
C LYS A 152 2.15 44.44 16.70
N PHE A 153 0.99 44.15 17.29
CA PHE A 153 -0.14 45.09 17.40
C PHE A 153 -0.27 45.80 18.76
N SER A 154 0.43 45.36 19.82
CA SER A 154 0.34 45.95 21.18
C SER A 154 0.73 47.44 21.27
N LYS A 155 1.38 47.99 20.24
CA LYS A 155 1.70 49.41 20.11
C LYS A 155 0.47 50.31 19.86
N SER A 156 -0.75 49.79 19.72
CA SER A 156 -1.94 50.59 19.37
C SER A 156 -3.17 50.46 20.30
N LYS A 157 -3.00 50.85 21.58
CA LYS A 157 -4.09 51.13 22.56
C LYS A 157 -4.88 49.87 23.02
N GLY A 158 -5.65 49.87 24.12
CA GLY A 158 -5.90 50.89 25.16
C GLY A 158 -6.73 50.30 26.32
N LYS A 159 -6.75 50.95 27.50
CA LYS A 159 -7.36 50.38 28.72
C LYS A 159 -8.89 50.20 28.61
N SER A 160 -9.38 49.08 29.15
CA SER A 160 -10.77 48.91 29.65
C SER A 160 -10.73 48.34 31.08
N SER A 161 -11.89 48.20 31.75
CA SER A 161 -11.98 48.05 33.21
C SER A 161 -12.87 46.89 33.68
N ASN A 162 -12.38 46.09 34.63
CA ASN A 162 -13.15 45.01 35.28
C ASN A 162 -14.47 45.53 35.90
N LYS A 163 -15.56 44.80 35.66
CA LYS A 163 -16.80 44.84 36.45
C LYS A 163 -17.32 43.42 36.68
N ARG A 164 -17.06 42.90 37.87
CA ARG A 164 -17.54 41.60 38.35
C ARG A 164 -19.07 41.62 38.55
N ALA A 165 -19.79 40.69 37.92
CA ALA A 165 -21.22 40.47 38.10
C ALA A 165 -21.50 39.07 38.66
N LYS A 166 -22.62 38.89 39.38
CA LYS A 166 -22.97 37.60 40.00
C LYS A 166 -23.71 36.69 39.01
N ARG A 167 -23.35 35.39 38.95
CA ARG A 167 -24.21 34.35 38.39
C ARG A 167 -25.57 34.35 39.11
N GLY A 168 -26.64 34.58 38.37
CA GLY A 168 -28.00 34.15 38.71
C GLY A 168 -28.34 32.90 37.89
N THR A 169 -29.22 32.04 38.40
CA THR A 169 -29.59 30.79 37.73
C THR A 169 -30.68 31.01 36.69
N GLU A 170 -30.30 31.60 35.56
CA GLU A 170 -31.03 31.52 34.30
C GLU A 170 -30.06 31.03 33.22
N THR A 171 -30.45 30.01 32.45
CA THR A 171 -29.69 29.55 31.27
C THR A 171 -29.92 30.51 30.09
N SER A 172 -29.55 31.79 30.27
CA SER A 172 -29.51 32.77 29.19
C SER A 172 -28.31 32.45 28.29
N SER A 173 -28.57 31.60 27.30
CA SER A 173 -27.58 30.98 26.44
C SER A 173 -27.09 31.95 25.36
N GLN A 174 -26.02 32.72 25.63
CA GLN A 174 -25.63 33.87 24.80
C GLN A 174 -24.73 33.49 23.61
N THR A 175 -25.31 33.53 22.41
CA THR A 175 -24.59 33.46 21.12
C THR A 175 -23.45 34.47 21.05
N THR A 176 -22.22 34.00 20.83
CA THR A 176 -21.00 34.83 20.80
C THR A 176 -20.37 34.81 19.41
N THR A 177 -20.78 35.75 18.55
CA THR A 177 -20.26 35.92 17.18
C THR A 177 -19.02 36.81 17.17
N THR A 178 -17.95 36.39 16.48
CA THR A 178 -16.79 37.26 16.21
C THR A 178 -16.03 36.86 14.93
N GLY A 179 -16.14 37.68 13.89
CA GLY A 179 -15.60 37.39 12.55
C GLY A 179 -16.33 36.21 11.90
N ASN A 180 -15.61 35.33 11.21
CA ASN A 180 -16.15 34.11 10.59
C ASN A 180 -16.40 32.98 11.62
N ALA A 181 -16.36 33.24 12.93
CA ALA A 181 -16.61 32.26 13.97
C ALA A 181 -17.75 32.72 14.90
N THR A 182 -18.58 31.78 15.37
CA THR A 182 -19.63 32.04 16.37
C THR A 182 -19.73 30.87 17.34
N VAL A 183 -19.52 31.11 18.62
CA VAL A 183 -19.85 30.11 19.65
C VAL A 183 -21.37 30.15 19.87
N LEU A 184 -22.02 28.99 19.79
CA LEU A 184 -23.43 28.80 20.03
C LEU A 184 -23.65 27.84 21.21
N PRO A 185 -24.74 28.03 21.97
CA PRO A 185 -25.16 27.09 23.00
C PRO A 185 -25.74 25.83 22.37
N LEU A 186 -24.89 24.81 22.22
CA LEU A 186 -25.19 23.57 21.52
C LEU A 186 -25.10 22.38 22.48
N ASP A 187 -25.95 22.40 23.50
CA ASP A 187 -26.27 21.20 24.27
C ASP A 187 -27.06 20.23 23.38
N TRP A 188 -26.36 19.26 22.80
CA TRP A 188 -26.90 18.22 21.93
C TRP A 188 -27.76 17.17 22.67
N GLN A 189 -27.85 17.23 24.00
CA GLN A 189 -28.75 16.38 24.80
C GLN A 189 -30.12 17.04 25.00
N LEU A 190 -30.18 18.38 25.08
CA LEU A 190 -31.40 19.13 25.40
C LEU A 190 -31.93 20.03 24.27
N THR A 191 -31.09 20.41 23.29
CA THR A 191 -31.42 21.43 22.30
C THR A 191 -31.87 20.82 20.99
N GLN A 192 -33.19 20.81 20.72
CA GLN A 192 -33.67 20.58 19.35
C GLN A 192 -33.14 21.70 18.46
N VAL A 193 -32.19 21.38 17.58
CA VAL A 193 -31.47 22.38 16.76
C VAL A 193 -32.41 23.13 15.80
N SER A 194 -33.52 22.50 15.40
CA SER A 194 -34.64 23.12 14.68
C SER A 194 -35.39 24.22 15.48
N SER A 195 -35.05 24.46 16.74
CA SER A 195 -35.52 25.61 17.52
C SER A 195 -34.63 26.85 17.35
N ILE A 196 -33.31 26.67 17.16
CA ILE A 196 -32.29 27.74 17.07
C ILE A 196 -32.57 28.62 15.82
N PRO A 197 -32.83 29.94 15.97
CA PRO A 197 -33.07 30.83 14.85
C PRO A 197 -31.90 30.91 13.86
N GLU A 198 -30.67 30.99 14.36
CA GLU A 198 -29.44 31.23 13.60
C GLU A 198 -29.18 30.17 12.51
N PHE A 199 -29.68 28.94 12.67
CA PHE A 199 -29.53 27.87 11.68
C PHE A 199 -30.69 27.77 10.67
N LYS A 200 -31.84 28.41 10.92
CA LYS A 200 -33.02 28.31 10.02
C LYS A 200 -32.83 29.02 8.69
N GLU A 201 -31.94 30.01 8.65
CA GLU A 201 -31.66 30.85 7.48
C GLU A 201 -30.26 30.60 6.91
N ARG A 202 -29.58 29.52 7.34
CA ARG A 202 -28.21 29.19 6.95
C ARG A 202 -28.13 27.84 6.25
N GLN A 203 -27.47 27.84 5.10
CA GLN A 203 -26.96 26.61 4.48
C GLN A 203 -25.73 26.15 5.27
N ILE A 204 -25.70 24.85 5.60
CA ILE A 204 -24.73 24.18 6.47
C ILE A 204 -24.04 23.10 5.66
N ASP A 205 -22.80 23.36 5.27
CA ASP A 205 -22.09 22.57 4.27
C ASP A 205 -21.22 21.48 4.93
N ILE A 206 -20.67 21.72 6.12
CA ILE A 206 -19.89 20.73 6.89
C ILE A 206 -20.37 20.66 8.34
N ILE A 207 -20.51 19.44 8.86
CA ILE A 207 -20.77 19.15 10.28
C ILE A 207 -19.66 18.22 10.78
N PHE A 208 -18.83 18.70 11.71
CA PHE A 208 -17.94 17.87 12.50
C PHE A 208 -18.64 17.38 13.76
N ALA A 209 -18.43 16.13 14.15
CA ALA A 209 -18.90 15.54 15.40
C ALA A 209 -17.73 14.87 16.13
N ALA A 210 -17.23 15.52 17.19
CA ALA A 210 -15.97 15.18 17.83
C ALA A 210 -16.09 15.18 19.36
N ASP A 211 -16.58 14.05 19.88
CA ASP A 211 -16.94 13.87 21.29
C ASP A 211 -16.66 12.42 21.76
N CYS A 212 -16.69 12.19 23.08
CA CYS A 212 -16.49 10.88 23.69
C CYS A 212 -17.82 10.35 24.25
N ILE A 213 -18.60 9.59 23.47
CA ILE A 213 -19.88 9.06 23.95
C ILE A 213 -19.62 8.00 25.04
N TYR A 214 -20.14 8.27 26.23
CA TYR A 214 -19.93 7.47 27.45
C TYR A 214 -21.16 6.65 27.88
N ASN A 215 -22.29 6.77 27.19
CA ASN A 215 -23.55 6.12 27.52
C ASN A 215 -24.39 5.93 26.24
N GLU A 216 -25.00 4.75 26.06
CA GLU A 216 -25.85 4.42 24.90
C GLU A 216 -27.03 5.40 24.73
N SER A 217 -27.63 5.87 25.83
CA SER A 217 -28.77 6.82 25.80
C SER A 217 -28.44 8.18 25.18
N LEU A 218 -27.15 8.48 24.97
CA LEU A 218 -26.65 9.71 24.35
C LEU A 218 -26.39 9.56 22.85
N VAL A 219 -26.41 8.34 22.31
CA VAL A 219 -26.21 8.05 20.89
C VAL A 219 -27.33 8.65 20.04
N GLU A 220 -28.58 8.33 20.36
CA GLU A 220 -29.72 8.72 19.52
C GLU A 220 -29.93 10.24 19.49
N PRO A 221 -29.91 10.98 20.62
CA PRO A 221 -29.96 12.45 20.60
C PRO A 221 -28.89 13.10 19.72
N LEU A 222 -27.65 12.59 19.76
CA LEU A 222 -26.54 13.14 18.99
C LEU A 222 -26.65 12.85 17.48
N VAL A 223 -27.04 11.62 17.10
CA VAL A 223 -27.25 11.25 15.69
C VAL A 223 -28.45 12.01 15.11
N ASP A 224 -29.52 12.18 15.88
CA ASP A 224 -30.71 12.93 15.45
C ASP A 224 -30.42 14.42 15.29
N THR A 225 -29.63 14.99 16.19
CA THR A 225 -29.07 16.34 16.09
C THR A 225 -28.32 16.54 14.77
N MET A 226 -27.40 15.63 14.41
CA MET A 226 -26.72 15.68 13.10
C MET A 226 -27.73 15.55 11.94
N ALA A 227 -28.68 14.62 12.04
CA ALA A 227 -29.61 14.33 10.96
C ALA A 227 -30.58 15.47 10.68
N ASP A 228 -31.03 16.19 11.72
CA ASP A 228 -31.86 17.38 11.58
C ASP A 228 -31.09 18.57 11.02
N LEU A 229 -29.84 18.78 11.45
CA LEU A 229 -28.94 19.76 10.83
C LEU A 229 -28.80 19.55 9.31
N SER A 230 -28.58 18.32 8.85
CA SER A 230 -28.52 18.00 7.40
C SER A 230 -29.88 18.08 6.67
N LYS A 231 -31.00 18.18 7.39
CA LYS A 231 -32.34 18.39 6.78
C LYS A 231 -32.66 19.87 6.57
N LEU A 232 -32.12 20.78 7.39
CA LEU A 232 -32.33 22.24 7.25
C LEU A 232 -31.97 22.75 5.84
N ASN A 233 -30.96 22.14 5.23
CA ASN A 233 -30.47 22.50 3.88
C ASN A 233 -31.39 22.10 2.73
N ARG A 234 -32.46 21.33 2.95
CA ARG A 234 -33.29 20.77 1.87
C ARG A 234 -34.35 21.74 1.31
N GLY A 235 -34.01 23.03 1.27
CA GLY A 235 -34.76 24.08 0.57
C GLY A 235 -34.25 24.24 -0.87
N LYS A 236 -35.15 24.39 -1.85
CA LYS A 236 -34.77 24.52 -3.26
C LYS A 236 -34.04 25.85 -3.53
N ASN A 237 -32.73 25.80 -3.76
CA ASN A 237 -32.02 26.92 -4.39
C ASN A 237 -32.52 27.09 -5.83
N THR A 238 -33.06 28.28 -6.15
CA THR A 238 -33.63 28.59 -7.47
C THR A 238 -32.60 29.03 -8.51
N SER A 239 -31.30 28.83 -8.24
CA SER A 239 -30.16 29.28 -9.07
C SER A 239 -29.61 28.22 -10.02
N GLY A 240 -29.84 26.92 -9.76
CA GLY A 240 -29.44 25.84 -10.67
C GLY A 240 -27.97 25.40 -10.60
N GLU A 241 -27.19 25.90 -9.65
CA GLU A 241 -25.85 25.37 -9.35
C GLU A 241 -25.98 24.11 -8.47
N THR A 242 -25.51 22.97 -8.97
CA THR A 242 -25.77 21.64 -8.37
C THR A 242 -24.76 21.20 -7.30
N ASP A 243 -23.78 22.03 -6.95
CA ASP A 243 -22.58 21.64 -6.18
C ASP A 243 -22.68 21.94 -4.66
N ARG A 244 -23.80 22.50 -4.20
CA ARG A 244 -24.02 22.92 -2.79
C ARG A 244 -25.06 22.09 -2.01
N ASP A 245 -25.76 21.15 -2.65
CA ASP A 245 -26.87 20.41 -2.01
C ASP A 245 -26.39 19.26 -1.08
N VAL A 246 -25.08 19.13 -0.85
CA VAL A 246 -24.46 18.03 -0.08
C VAL A 246 -23.81 18.54 1.20
N THR A 247 -24.41 18.23 2.34
CA THR A 247 -23.79 18.42 3.67
C THR A 247 -22.85 17.26 3.98
N LEU A 248 -21.58 17.57 4.24
CA LEU A 248 -20.57 16.60 4.68
C LEU A 248 -20.59 16.44 6.20
N VAL A 249 -20.90 15.24 6.69
CA VAL A 249 -20.84 14.92 8.14
C VAL A 249 -19.58 14.09 8.42
N MET A 250 -18.67 14.65 9.22
CA MET A 250 -17.44 14.00 9.67
C MET A 250 -17.50 13.64 11.16
N VAL A 251 -17.27 12.38 11.49
CA VAL A 251 -17.29 11.87 12.87
C VAL A 251 -15.88 11.50 13.32
N ALA A 252 -15.42 12.06 14.43
CA ALA A 252 -14.10 11.85 15.02
C ALA A 252 -14.23 11.56 16.52
N GLN A 253 -14.70 10.36 16.87
CA GLN A 253 -15.13 9.99 18.22
C GLN A 253 -14.34 8.81 18.81
N GLU A 254 -14.25 8.77 20.14
CA GLU A 254 -13.89 7.58 20.92
C GLU A 254 -15.13 7.09 21.68
N LEU A 255 -15.49 5.83 21.51
CA LEU A 255 -16.75 5.25 22.01
C LEU A 255 -16.43 4.26 23.13
N ARG A 256 -16.81 4.60 24.37
CA ARG A 256 -16.19 4.02 25.59
C ARG A 256 -16.51 2.54 25.87
N SER A 257 -17.45 1.91 25.15
CA SER A 257 -17.64 0.44 25.17
C SER A 257 -18.00 -0.08 23.78
N PRO A 258 -17.82 -1.40 23.51
CA PRO A 258 -18.31 -2.04 22.30
C PRO A 258 -19.81 -1.86 22.08
N ASP A 259 -20.60 -1.82 23.15
CA ASP A 259 -22.06 -1.66 23.09
C ASP A 259 -22.45 -0.24 22.64
N VAL A 260 -21.77 0.78 23.19
CA VAL A 260 -21.93 2.18 22.75
C VAL A 260 -21.45 2.37 21.31
N LEU A 261 -20.41 1.66 20.89
CA LEU A 261 -19.97 1.62 19.49
C LEU A 261 -21.00 0.96 18.57
N GLU A 262 -21.58 -0.19 18.95
CA GLU A 262 -22.60 -0.87 18.15
C GLU A 262 -23.87 -0.01 18.05
N ALA A 263 -24.34 0.56 19.16
CA ALA A 263 -25.48 1.48 19.18
C ALA A 263 -25.24 2.72 18.31
N PHE A 264 -24.04 3.34 18.40
CA PHE A 264 -23.69 4.49 17.57
C PHE A 264 -23.69 4.13 16.09
N MET A 265 -22.97 3.08 15.69
CA MET A 265 -22.93 2.65 14.29
C MET A 265 -24.32 2.28 13.76
N LYS A 266 -25.14 1.59 14.56
CA LYS A 266 -26.51 1.21 14.21
C LYS A 266 -27.42 2.42 13.97
N THR A 267 -27.36 3.42 14.85
CA THR A 267 -28.23 4.61 14.75
C THR A 267 -27.73 5.56 13.65
N PHE A 268 -26.41 5.76 13.54
CA PHE A 268 -25.80 6.59 12.50
C PHE A 268 -26.05 6.01 11.10
N CYS A 269 -25.84 4.71 10.89
CA CYS A 269 -26.17 4.01 9.63
C CYS A 269 -27.68 3.98 9.31
N ALA A 270 -28.57 4.17 10.29
CA ALA A 270 -30.00 4.27 10.04
C ALA A 270 -30.45 5.65 9.54
N LYS A 271 -29.66 6.71 9.75
CA LYS A 271 -30.01 8.10 9.41
C LYS A 271 -29.10 8.74 8.35
N PHE A 272 -27.94 8.16 8.07
CA PHE A 272 -26.96 8.64 7.08
C PHE A 272 -26.53 7.58 6.06
N GLN A 273 -26.13 8.02 4.86
CA GLN A 273 -25.28 7.20 3.99
C GLN A 273 -23.84 7.24 4.54
N VAL A 274 -23.49 6.21 5.30
CA VAL A 274 -22.21 6.16 6.03
C VAL A 274 -21.08 5.72 5.12
N TRP A 275 -20.36 6.71 4.59
CA TRP A 275 -19.03 6.53 4.02
C TRP A 275 -18.03 6.30 5.15
N ARG A 276 -18.06 5.10 5.75
CA ARG A 276 -16.94 4.65 6.57
C ARG A 276 -15.71 4.61 5.66
N LEU A 277 -14.61 5.19 6.11
CA LEU A 277 -13.27 4.77 5.71
C LEU A 277 -12.98 3.50 6.53
N PRO A 278 -13.04 2.27 5.98
CA PRO A 278 -12.41 1.14 6.60
C PRO A 278 -10.99 1.47 7.02
N ASP A 279 -10.51 0.79 8.05
CA ASP A 279 -9.08 0.73 8.41
C ASP A 279 -8.24 0.16 7.24
N LYS A 280 -8.92 -0.47 6.28
CA LYS A 280 -8.41 -0.92 4.98
C LYS A 280 -8.44 0.15 3.88
N LEU A 281 -9.22 1.25 3.94
CA LEU A 281 -9.46 2.16 2.80
C LEU A 281 -8.32 3.17 2.56
N PHE A 282 -7.10 2.63 2.57
CA PHE A 282 -6.08 2.87 1.55
C PHE A 282 -6.04 1.65 0.58
N LYS A 283 -7.21 1.10 0.19
CA LYS A 283 -7.33 -0.08 -0.68
C LYS A 283 -8.30 0.06 -1.86
N ASP A 284 -9.50 0.59 -1.64
CA ASP A 284 -10.61 0.45 -2.61
C ASP A 284 -11.20 1.81 -3.06
N CYS A 285 -10.35 2.76 -3.45
CA CYS A 285 -10.74 4.08 -3.97
C CYS A 285 -11.23 4.04 -5.45
N GLY A 286 -12.06 3.06 -5.81
CA GLY A 286 -12.53 2.80 -7.19
C GLY A 286 -11.51 2.05 -8.09
N ASP A 287 -11.86 1.59 -9.29
CA ASP A 287 -13.17 1.70 -9.99
C ASP A 287 -13.63 0.41 -10.71
N GLY A 288 -13.59 -0.74 -10.04
CA GLY A 288 -14.25 -1.95 -10.55
C GLY A 288 -13.43 -2.80 -11.52
N GLY A 289 -12.10 -2.64 -11.53
CA GLY A 289 -11.16 -3.57 -12.16
C GLY A 289 -11.04 -3.43 -13.67
N LYS A 290 -10.32 -2.40 -14.14
CA LYS A 290 -10.10 -2.14 -15.57
C LYS A 290 -8.62 -2.22 -15.94
N GLY A 291 -8.31 -3.15 -16.85
CA GLY A 291 -7.14 -3.18 -17.72
C GLY A 291 -5.80 -2.76 -17.12
N LEU A 292 -4.93 -3.74 -16.86
CA LEU A 292 -3.51 -3.58 -17.13
C LEU A 292 -3.28 -3.54 -18.64
N MET A 293 -2.39 -2.67 -19.11
CA MET A 293 -1.94 -2.59 -20.50
C MET A 293 -0.48 -3.07 -20.62
N GLU A 294 -0.27 -4.16 -21.35
CA GLU A 294 1.06 -4.75 -21.65
C GLU A 294 1.47 -4.42 -23.09
N GLY A 295 2.62 -3.78 -23.31
CA GLY A 295 3.14 -3.48 -24.64
C GLY A 295 4.64 -3.76 -24.77
N GLY A 296 5.00 -4.62 -25.73
CA GLY A 296 6.39 -5.04 -26.01
C GLY A 296 6.74 -6.38 -25.36
N GLY A 297 7.24 -7.30 -26.19
CA GLY A 297 7.56 -8.68 -25.77
C GLY A 297 8.95 -8.82 -25.16
N TYR A 298 9.08 -9.79 -24.24
CA TYR A 298 10.27 -10.48 -23.69
C TYR A 298 10.13 -10.72 -22.17
N VAL A 299 10.62 -11.88 -21.72
CA VAL A 299 10.18 -12.69 -20.56
C VAL A 299 10.02 -11.95 -19.22
N VAL A 300 10.80 -10.91 -18.96
CA VAL A 300 10.70 -10.06 -17.75
C VAL A 300 9.28 -9.54 -17.54
N HIS A 301 8.69 -9.02 -18.61
CA HIS A 301 7.39 -8.37 -18.57
C HIS A 301 6.27 -9.41 -18.36
N PRO A 302 6.15 -10.49 -19.17
CA PRO A 302 5.10 -11.47 -19.01
C PRO A 302 4.96 -12.02 -17.59
N TYR A 303 6.05 -12.20 -16.85
CA TYR A 303 6.00 -12.67 -15.46
C TYR A 303 5.43 -11.63 -14.48
N CYS A 304 5.78 -10.35 -14.63
CA CYS A 304 5.21 -9.27 -13.84
C CYS A 304 3.68 -9.19 -14.02
N THR A 305 3.19 -9.20 -15.26
CA THR A 305 1.74 -9.09 -15.54
C THR A 305 1.00 -10.40 -15.31
N GLN A 306 1.66 -11.57 -15.41
CA GLN A 306 1.13 -12.86 -14.92
C GLN A 306 0.86 -12.80 -13.41
N ILE A 307 1.79 -12.28 -12.60
CA ILE A 307 1.61 -12.13 -11.14
C ILE A 307 0.38 -11.27 -10.83
N LEU A 308 0.19 -10.16 -11.56
CA LEU A 308 -0.96 -9.27 -11.35
C LEU A 308 -2.28 -9.92 -11.81
N GLY A 309 -2.28 -10.65 -12.93
CA GLY A 309 -3.44 -11.43 -13.41
C GLY A 309 -3.82 -12.59 -12.48
N ASP A 310 -2.84 -13.27 -11.89
CA ASP A 310 -3.06 -14.28 -10.84
C ASP A 310 -3.72 -13.67 -9.60
N LEU A 311 -3.22 -12.51 -9.15
CA LEU A 311 -3.75 -11.75 -8.02
C LEU A 311 -5.12 -11.09 -8.30
N GLY A 312 -5.68 -11.27 -9.50
CA GLY A 312 -7.07 -10.95 -9.83
C GLY A 312 -7.28 -9.80 -10.82
N ALA A 313 -6.22 -9.12 -11.28
CA ALA A 313 -6.36 -8.02 -12.24
C ALA A 313 -6.86 -8.50 -13.62
N ASP A 314 -7.56 -7.64 -14.35
CA ASP A 314 -7.73 -7.78 -15.80
C ASP A 314 -6.43 -7.34 -16.50
N VAL A 315 -5.97 -8.09 -17.51
CA VAL A 315 -4.68 -7.88 -18.17
C VAL A 315 -4.84 -7.96 -19.68
N ILE A 316 -4.80 -6.81 -20.34
CA ILE A 316 -4.83 -6.66 -21.79
C ILE A 316 -3.39 -6.67 -22.30
N LYS A 317 -3.01 -7.76 -22.95
CA LYS A 317 -1.73 -7.94 -23.63
C LYS A 317 -1.84 -7.43 -25.06
N VAL A 318 -1.17 -6.30 -25.34
CA VAL A 318 -1.14 -5.65 -26.66
C VAL A 318 0.03 -6.21 -27.46
N GLU A 319 -0.29 -6.92 -28.55
CA GLU A 319 0.68 -7.67 -29.33
C GLU A 319 0.66 -7.29 -30.81
N HIS A 320 1.76 -7.55 -31.51
CA HIS A 320 1.83 -7.24 -32.94
C HIS A 320 0.91 -8.14 -33.77
N VAL A 321 -0.10 -7.53 -34.41
CA VAL A 321 -1.17 -8.10 -35.25
C VAL A 321 -0.92 -9.52 -35.79
N THR A 322 0.20 -9.74 -36.49
CA THR A 322 0.50 -10.99 -37.21
C THR A 322 1.50 -11.94 -36.55
N ARG A 323 2.24 -11.55 -35.50
CA ARG A 323 3.26 -12.41 -34.85
C ARG A 323 3.08 -12.61 -33.35
N GLY A 324 2.38 -11.70 -32.68
CA GLY A 324 2.23 -11.69 -31.24
C GLY A 324 3.46 -11.14 -30.50
N ASP A 325 3.63 -11.57 -29.25
CA ASP A 325 4.92 -11.60 -28.55
C ASP A 325 5.87 -12.59 -29.24
N ASP A 326 7.16 -12.28 -29.27
CA ASP A 326 8.19 -13.18 -29.80
C ASP A 326 8.28 -14.48 -28.99
N THR A 327 7.90 -14.49 -27.69
CA THR A 327 7.85 -15.71 -26.85
C THR A 327 6.88 -16.76 -27.38
N ARG A 328 5.87 -16.37 -28.18
CA ARG A 328 4.97 -17.31 -28.85
C ARG A 328 5.74 -18.30 -29.74
N ALA A 329 6.82 -17.85 -30.39
CA ALA A 329 7.66 -18.68 -31.26
C ALA A 329 8.71 -19.53 -30.51
N TRP A 330 8.72 -19.53 -29.16
CA TRP A 330 9.73 -20.23 -28.36
C TRP A 330 9.28 -21.67 -28.06
N GLY A 331 9.82 -22.63 -28.82
CA GLY A 331 9.62 -24.06 -28.62
C GLY A 331 10.48 -24.88 -29.59
N PRO A 332 10.46 -26.23 -29.53
CA PRO A 332 9.59 -27.07 -28.70
C PRO A 332 9.94 -27.04 -27.20
N PRO A 333 9.05 -27.52 -26.30
CA PRO A 333 7.75 -28.12 -26.58
C PRO A 333 6.64 -27.08 -26.85
N TYR A 334 5.58 -27.53 -27.53
CA TYR A 334 4.33 -26.77 -27.73
C TYR A 334 3.16 -27.61 -27.22
N ALA A 335 2.07 -26.95 -26.80
CA ALA A 335 0.83 -27.66 -26.46
C ALA A 335 0.20 -28.28 -27.72
N PRO A 336 -0.30 -29.53 -27.67
CA PRO A 336 -0.97 -30.16 -28.79
C PRO A 336 -2.34 -29.53 -29.02
N ARG A 337 -2.59 -28.99 -30.22
CA ARG A 337 -3.89 -28.42 -30.58
C ARG A 337 -4.85 -29.50 -31.09
N LYS A 338 -6.15 -29.28 -30.86
CA LYS A 338 -7.27 -30.08 -31.41
C LYS A 338 -7.27 -30.14 -32.94
N ASP A 339 -6.70 -29.13 -33.62
CA ASP A 339 -6.58 -29.06 -35.08
C ASP A 339 -5.33 -29.76 -35.66
N GLY A 340 -4.57 -30.48 -34.82
CA GLY A 340 -3.39 -31.25 -35.24
C GLY A 340 -2.14 -30.42 -35.55
N LYS A 341 -2.18 -29.10 -35.34
CA LYS A 341 -1.02 -28.21 -35.51
C LYS A 341 -0.28 -28.07 -34.18
N SER A 342 1.04 -27.93 -34.22
CA SER A 342 1.78 -27.27 -33.13
C SER A 342 1.53 -25.77 -33.23
N GLY A 343 1.02 -25.14 -32.17
CA GLY A 343 0.85 -23.69 -32.11
C GLY A 343 1.65 -23.06 -30.98
N PRO A 344 1.86 -21.74 -31.05
CA PRO A 344 2.53 -20.99 -29.99
C PRO A 344 1.86 -21.17 -28.62
N GLY A 345 2.66 -21.24 -27.55
CA GLY A 345 2.19 -21.08 -26.17
C GLY A 345 2.18 -19.60 -25.76
N GLU A 346 1.59 -19.28 -24.61
CA GLU A 346 1.56 -17.93 -24.02
C GLU A 346 1.34 -17.98 -22.50
N SER A 347 1.37 -16.83 -21.84
CA SER A 347 1.02 -16.62 -20.42
C SER A 347 -0.48 -16.77 -20.16
N ALA A 348 -0.87 -17.25 -18.97
CA ALA A 348 -2.28 -17.41 -18.57
C ALA A 348 -2.84 -16.14 -17.88
N ASN A 349 -4.14 -16.10 -17.56
CA ASN A 349 -4.77 -14.93 -16.90
C ASN A 349 -4.62 -13.59 -17.67
N LYS A 350 -4.60 -13.63 -19.00
CA LYS A 350 -4.52 -12.45 -19.88
C LYS A 350 -5.55 -12.53 -21.00
N ARG A 351 -5.90 -11.35 -21.52
CA ARG A 351 -6.65 -11.12 -22.77
C ARG A 351 -5.68 -10.65 -23.86
N SER A 352 -5.79 -11.11 -25.10
CA SER A 352 -4.89 -10.76 -26.21
C SER A 352 -5.54 -9.76 -27.18
N LEU A 353 -4.97 -8.55 -27.24
CA LEU A 353 -5.29 -7.50 -28.19
C LEU A 353 -4.22 -7.44 -29.28
N ALA A 354 -4.56 -7.90 -30.49
CA ALA A 354 -3.68 -7.84 -31.65
C ALA A 354 -3.77 -6.45 -32.32
N LEU A 355 -2.72 -5.62 -32.23
CA LEU A 355 -2.73 -4.19 -32.58
C LEU A 355 -1.39 -3.71 -33.16
N ASP A 356 -1.41 -2.90 -34.24
CA ASP A 356 -0.24 -2.11 -34.65
C ASP A 356 -0.31 -0.69 -34.07
N PHE A 357 0.29 -0.52 -32.89
CA PHE A 357 0.41 0.78 -32.22
C PHE A 357 1.26 1.82 -32.99
N LYS A 358 1.81 1.49 -34.16
CA LYS A 358 2.47 2.47 -35.05
C LYS A 358 1.47 3.24 -35.91
N ALA A 359 0.33 2.63 -36.26
CA ALA A 359 -0.78 3.32 -36.91
C ALA A 359 -1.34 4.42 -35.99
N ALA A 360 -1.90 5.51 -36.54
CA ALA A 360 -2.43 6.60 -35.73
C ALA A 360 -3.67 6.15 -34.94
N GLU A 361 -4.44 5.28 -35.55
CA GLU A 361 -5.59 4.54 -35.04
C GLU A 361 -5.16 3.64 -33.88
N GLY A 362 -4.05 2.92 -34.04
CA GLY A 362 -3.45 2.10 -32.99
C GLY A 362 -2.95 2.91 -31.79
N GLN A 363 -2.32 4.07 -32.04
CA GLN A 363 -1.93 5.01 -30.98
C GLN A 363 -3.15 5.54 -30.22
N ALA A 364 -4.25 5.83 -30.92
CA ALA A 364 -5.50 6.27 -30.31
C ALA A 364 -6.15 5.18 -29.44
N ILE A 365 -6.12 3.91 -29.88
CA ILE A 365 -6.59 2.75 -29.10
C ILE A 365 -5.76 2.58 -27.83
N VAL A 366 -4.41 2.60 -27.90
CA VAL A 366 -3.54 2.51 -26.71
C VAL A 366 -3.79 3.68 -25.75
N LYS A 367 -4.01 4.90 -26.24
CA LYS A 367 -4.36 6.06 -25.40
C LYS A 367 -5.72 5.92 -24.73
N ALA A 368 -6.74 5.48 -25.46
CA ALA A 368 -8.08 5.24 -24.92
C ALA A 368 -8.05 4.20 -23.78
N LEU A 369 -7.28 3.12 -23.97
CA LEU A 369 -7.04 2.11 -22.94
C LEU A 369 -6.26 2.68 -21.74
N ALA A 370 -5.10 3.31 -21.97
CA ALA A 370 -4.26 3.88 -20.91
C ALA A 370 -4.99 4.95 -20.07
N LYS A 371 -5.97 5.62 -20.67
CA LYS A 371 -6.84 6.62 -20.01
C LYS A 371 -7.79 6.02 -18.97
N THR A 372 -8.14 4.74 -19.11
CA THR A 372 -9.00 3.98 -18.19
C THR A 372 -8.27 2.82 -17.50
N SER A 373 -6.98 2.65 -17.77
CA SER A 373 -6.12 1.63 -17.14
C SER A 373 -5.60 2.12 -15.80
N ASP A 374 -5.52 1.22 -14.82
CA ASP A 374 -4.82 1.51 -13.56
C ASP A 374 -3.29 1.58 -13.76
N VAL A 375 -2.77 0.67 -14.59
CA VAL A 375 -1.35 0.42 -14.76
C VAL A 375 -1.05 0.13 -16.23
N LEU A 376 -0.02 0.79 -16.78
CA LEU A 376 0.60 0.41 -18.05
C LEU A 376 2.00 -0.11 -17.74
N VAL A 377 2.36 -1.23 -18.35
CA VAL A 377 3.70 -1.82 -18.26
C VAL A 377 4.27 -1.89 -19.69
N GLU A 378 5.56 -1.66 -19.85
CA GLU A 378 6.26 -1.72 -21.14
C GLU A 378 7.74 -2.05 -20.95
N ASN A 379 8.41 -2.50 -22.02
CA ASN A 379 9.83 -2.93 -21.95
C ASN A 379 10.72 -2.38 -23.08
N TYR A 380 10.31 -1.29 -23.73
CA TYR A 380 11.08 -0.72 -24.83
C TYR A 380 12.33 0.02 -24.33
N LEU A 381 13.29 0.22 -25.24
CA LEU A 381 14.44 1.09 -24.95
C LEU A 381 13.98 2.51 -24.59
N PRO A 382 14.64 3.19 -23.64
CA PRO A 382 14.29 4.54 -23.19
C PRO A 382 13.95 5.51 -24.32
N GLY A 383 12.86 6.28 -24.14
CA GLY A 383 12.34 7.22 -25.14
C GLY A 383 11.69 6.59 -26.40
N THR A 384 11.69 5.26 -26.57
CA THR A 384 11.14 4.61 -27.79
C THR A 384 9.65 4.91 -28.04
N LEU A 385 8.85 5.00 -26.97
CA LEU A 385 7.41 5.25 -27.06
C LEU A 385 7.04 6.74 -27.19
N ALA A 386 7.95 7.67 -26.86
CA ALA A 386 7.71 9.11 -26.95
C ALA A 386 7.43 9.57 -28.40
N LYS A 387 8.06 8.93 -29.39
CA LYS A 387 7.81 9.22 -30.83
C LYS A 387 6.41 8.81 -31.33
N TYR A 388 5.66 8.07 -30.52
CA TYR A 388 4.25 7.71 -30.74
C TYR A 388 3.31 8.46 -29.77
N GLY A 389 3.86 9.29 -28.86
CA GLY A 389 3.13 9.88 -27.74
C GLY A 389 2.53 8.84 -26.81
N LEU A 390 3.24 7.73 -26.58
CA LEU A 390 2.85 6.64 -25.68
C LEU A 390 3.79 6.53 -24.47
N ASP A 391 4.60 7.57 -24.24
CA ASP A 391 5.45 7.71 -23.05
C ASP A 391 4.66 8.13 -21.80
N TYR A 392 5.31 8.01 -20.64
CA TYR A 392 4.72 8.34 -19.35
C TYR A 392 4.15 9.77 -19.28
N GLU A 393 4.92 10.81 -19.64
CA GLU A 393 4.44 12.19 -19.43
C GLU A 393 3.30 12.55 -20.40
N THR A 394 3.29 12.00 -21.62
CA THR A 394 2.14 12.12 -22.53
C THR A 394 0.89 11.44 -21.96
N LEU A 395 0.98 10.18 -21.51
CA LEU A 395 -0.20 9.43 -21.05
C LEU A 395 -0.69 9.91 -19.67
N ARG A 396 0.22 10.31 -18.77
CA ARG A 396 -0.06 10.91 -17.46
C ARG A 396 -0.85 12.23 -17.57
N ALA A 397 -0.67 12.98 -18.66
CA ALA A 397 -1.44 14.19 -18.91
C ALA A 397 -2.95 13.89 -19.12
N GLU A 398 -3.28 12.72 -19.69
CA GLU A 398 -4.67 12.25 -19.85
C GLU A 398 -5.17 11.46 -18.62
N ASN A 399 -4.30 10.68 -17.97
CA ASN A 399 -4.61 9.90 -16.76
C ASN A 399 -3.57 10.13 -15.66
N ARG A 400 -3.84 11.06 -14.74
CA ARG A 400 -2.97 11.35 -13.58
C ARG A 400 -2.89 10.19 -12.57
N GLY A 401 -3.80 9.22 -12.63
CA GLY A 401 -3.79 8.01 -11.81
C GLY A 401 -2.96 6.87 -12.41
N LEU A 402 -2.42 7.02 -13.63
CA LEU A 402 -1.68 5.97 -14.32
C LEU A 402 -0.37 5.66 -13.62
N ILE A 403 -0.19 4.41 -13.20
CA ILE A 403 1.11 3.87 -12.83
C ILE A 403 1.74 3.32 -14.12
N TYR A 404 2.88 3.86 -14.50
CA TYR A 404 3.59 3.47 -15.71
C TYR A 404 4.86 2.75 -15.31
N ALA A 405 5.08 1.51 -15.74
CA ALA A 405 6.25 0.71 -15.38
C ALA A 405 7.09 0.38 -16.62
N SER A 406 8.26 1.02 -16.71
CA SER A 406 9.29 0.71 -17.71
C SER A 406 10.21 -0.38 -17.18
N ILE A 407 10.30 -1.50 -17.88
CA ILE A 407 11.19 -2.62 -17.57
C ILE A 407 12.33 -2.64 -18.58
N THR A 408 13.54 -2.21 -18.19
CA THR A 408 14.67 -2.02 -19.13
C THR A 408 15.91 -2.81 -18.73
N GLY A 409 16.84 -3.02 -19.68
CA GLY A 409 18.09 -3.74 -19.39
C GLY A 409 18.98 -3.03 -18.35
N TYR A 410 19.03 -1.69 -18.40
CA TYR A 410 20.03 -0.88 -17.69
C TYR A 410 19.48 0.44 -17.10
N GLY A 411 18.16 0.62 -17.05
CA GLY A 411 17.48 1.81 -16.54
C GLY A 411 17.13 2.85 -17.63
N GLN A 412 16.24 3.79 -17.31
CA GLN A 412 15.98 4.99 -18.11
C GLN A 412 17.14 6.02 -18.03
N THR A 413 18.13 5.78 -17.16
CA THR A 413 19.26 6.68 -16.92
C THR A 413 20.59 5.91 -16.80
N GLY A 414 21.70 6.62 -16.58
CA GLY A 414 23.04 6.02 -16.49
C GLY A 414 23.75 5.86 -17.84
N PRO A 415 24.98 5.34 -17.86
CA PRO A 415 25.81 5.31 -19.06
C PRO A 415 25.38 4.28 -20.11
N TYR A 416 24.45 3.37 -19.76
CA TYR A 416 24.07 2.21 -20.56
C TYR A 416 22.57 2.14 -20.89
N SER A 417 21.79 3.19 -20.60
CA SER A 417 20.34 3.30 -20.90
C SER A 417 19.97 2.84 -22.31
N ASP A 418 20.80 3.20 -23.28
CA ASP A 418 20.55 2.98 -24.71
C ASP A 418 20.88 1.55 -25.16
N ARG A 419 21.39 0.69 -24.27
CA ARG A 419 21.70 -0.72 -24.56
C ARG A 419 20.46 -1.60 -24.41
N ALA A 420 20.24 -2.45 -25.42
CA ALA A 420 19.36 -3.62 -25.23
C ALA A 420 19.96 -4.58 -24.19
N GLY A 421 19.12 -5.09 -23.30
CA GLY A 421 19.48 -6.09 -22.30
C GLY A 421 18.48 -7.25 -22.31
N TYR A 422 18.99 -8.45 -22.06
CA TYR A 422 18.24 -9.67 -21.74
C TYR A 422 18.94 -10.32 -20.55
N ASP A 423 18.22 -11.10 -19.75
CA ASP A 423 18.73 -11.98 -18.66
C ASP A 423 20.23 -12.30 -18.73
N VAL A 424 20.63 -13.16 -19.66
CA VAL A 424 22.00 -13.71 -19.79
C VAL A 424 23.09 -12.66 -19.94
N MET A 425 22.81 -11.52 -20.60
CA MET A 425 23.79 -10.45 -20.76
C MET A 425 23.95 -9.66 -19.45
N VAL A 426 22.86 -9.44 -18.73
CA VAL A 426 22.89 -8.78 -17.41
C VAL A 426 23.45 -9.72 -16.34
N GLU A 427 23.16 -11.02 -16.40
CA GLU A 427 23.75 -12.07 -15.57
C GLU A 427 25.28 -12.14 -15.72
N ALA A 428 25.78 -11.94 -16.95
CA ALA A 428 27.21 -11.88 -17.23
C ALA A 428 27.87 -10.57 -16.74
N GLU A 429 27.26 -9.41 -17.01
CA GLU A 429 27.85 -8.10 -16.67
C GLU A 429 27.71 -7.75 -15.18
N MET A 430 26.61 -8.18 -14.53
CA MET A 430 26.30 -7.92 -13.12
C MET A 430 26.59 -9.12 -12.19
N GLY A 431 27.59 -9.92 -12.55
CA GLY A 431 28.31 -10.80 -11.61
C GLY A 431 27.66 -12.14 -11.24
N LEU A 432 26.35 -12.36 -11.41
CA LEU A 432 25.70 -13.62 -11.03
C LEU A 432 26.30 -14.83 -11.78
N MET A 433 26.63 -14.68 -13.06
CA MET A 433 27.28 -15.74 -13.84
C MET A 433 28.71 -16.03 -13.33
N HIS A 434 29.40 -15.05 -12.73
CA HIS A 434 30.76 -15.26 -12.19
C HIS A 434 30.77 -16.22 -11.00
N ILE A 435 29.76 -16.14 -10.13
CA ILE A 435 29.61 -16.96 -8.92
C ILE A 435 28.85 -18.28 -9.16
N THR A 436 28.19 -18.42 -10.32
CA THR A 436 27.36 -19.60 -10.66
C THR A 436 28.14 -20.67 -11.41
N GLY A 437 28.04 -21.93 -10.95
CA GLY A 437 28.70 -23.09 -11.53
C GLY A 437 29.73 -23.74 -10.62
N GLU A 438 30.49 -24.69 -11.17
CA GLU A 438 31.51 -25.46 -10.43
C GLU A 438 32.76 -24.65 -10.07
N ARG A 439 33.36 -25.00 -8.93
CA ARG A 439 34.47 -24.27 -8.28
C ARG A 439 35.56 -23.82 -9.25
N ASP A 440 36.16 -24.78 -9.94
CA ASP A 440 37.25 -24.58 -10.91
C ASP A 440 36.76 -24.71 -12.37
N GLY A 441 35.44 -24.82 -12.57
CA GLY A 441 34.81 -24.81 -13.89
C GLY A 441 34.71 -23.41 -14.49
N SER A 442 34.27 -23.33 -15.74
CA SER A 442 33.87 -22.06 -16.36
C SER A 442 32.66 -21.43 -15.65
N PRO A 443 32.50 -20.09 -15.71
CA PRO A 443 31.21 -19.44 -15.44
C PRO A 443 30.08 -20.07 -16.26
N VAL A 444 28.91 -20.27 -15.65
CA VAL A 444 27.70 -20.75 -16.35
C VAL A 444 26.49 -19.92 -15.93
N LYS A 445 25.50 -19.83 -16.83
CA LYS A 445 24.20 -19.22 -16.50
C LYS A 445 23.40 -20.09 -15.52
N VAL A 446 22.55 -19.47 -14.73
CA VAL A 446 21.47 -20.13 -13.99
C VAL A 446 20.52 -20.83 -14.98
N GLY A 447 19.91 -21.95 -14.57
CA GLY A 447 19.11 -22.80 -15.48
C GLY A 447 17.85 -22.13 -16.05
N VAL A 448 17.30 -21.12 -15.35
CA VAL A 448 16.16 -20.29 -15.78
C VAL A 448 16.61 -18.84 -15.99
N ALA A 449 15.75 -18.02 -16.61
CA ALA A 449 15.98 -16.58 -16.75
C ALA A 449 15.73 -15.84 -15.41
N VAL A 450 16.65 -16.03 -14.46
CA VAL A 450 16.47 -15.61 -13.06
C VAL A 450 16.47 -14.09 -12.90
N THR A 451 17.18 -13.36 -13.78
CA THR A 451 17.17 -11.90 -13.80
C THR A 451 15.80 -11.39 -14.22
N ASP A 452 15.22 -12.00 -15.26
CA ASP A 452 13.89 -11.66 -15.76
C ASP A 452 12.81 -11.97 -14.70
N LEU A 453 12.88 -13.15 -14.06
CA LEU A 453 11.93 -13.54 -13.01
C LEU A 453 12.03 -12.66 -11.76
N THR A 454 13.24 -12.32 -11.30
CA THR A 454 13.44 -11.45 -10.13
C THR A 454 13.07 -10.00 -10.43
N THR A 455 13.39 -9.50 -11.62
CA THR A 455 12.95 -8.17 -12.05
C THR A 455 11.43 -8.10 -12.16
N GLY A 456 10.75 -9.14 -12.67
CA GLY A 456 9.28 -9.22 -12.68
C GLY A 456 8.66 -9.22 -11.26
N LEU A 457 9.33 -9.84 -10.27
CA LEU A 457 8.95 -9.77 -8.86
C LEU A 457 9.18 -8.37 -8.26
N TYR A 458 10.29 -7.70 -8.58
CA TYR A 458 10.53 -6.31 -8.16
C TYR A 458 9.53 -5.34 -8.80
N THR A 459 9.24 -5.46 -10.10
CA THR A 459 8.27 -4.60 -10.79
C THR A 459 6.85 -4.80 -10.24
N SER A 460 6.40 -6.04 -10.05
CA SER A 460 5.05 -6.30 -9.48
C SER A 460 4.94 -5.79 -8.04
N ASN A 461 5.96 -5.95 -7.21
CA ASN A 461 6.02 -5.34 -5.87
C ASN A 461 6.01 -3.79 -5.93
N ALA A 462 6.74 -3.18 -6.87
CA ALA A 462 6.75 -1.73 -7.06
C ALA A 462 5.39 -1.21 -7.55
N ILE A 463 4.71 -1.93 -8.44
CA ILE A 463 3.34 -1.62 -8.89
C ILE A 463 2.36 -1.72 -7.72
N LEU A 464 2.43 -2.77 -6.90
CA LEU A 464 1.58 -2.90 -5.70
C LEU A 464 1.83 -1.78 -4.69
N ALA A 465 3.10 -1.40 -4.46
CA ALA A 465 3.44 -0.26 -3.62
C ALA A 465 2.97 1.08 -4.21
N ALA A 466 3.03 1.24 -5.54
CA ALA A 466 2.52 2.42 -6.23
C ALA A 466 0.98 2.50 -6.20
N LEU A 467 0.27 1.38 -6.32
CA LEU A 467 -1.18 1.30 -6.17
C LEU A 467 -1.60 1.71 -4.76
N LEU A 468 -0.94 1.16 -3.72
CA LEU A 468 -1.16 1.55 -2.32
C LEU A 468 -0.89 3.04 -2.10
N SER A 469 0.23 3.57 -2.60
CA SER A 469 0.54 5.01 -2.56
C SER A 469 -0.54 5.86 -3.23
N ARG A 470 -0.99 5.45 -4.43
CA ARG A 470 -2.03 6.13 -5.22
C ARG A 470 -3.36 6.24 -4.48
N THR A 471 -3.72 5.30 -3.61
CA THR A 471 -4.94 5.45 -2.79
C THR A 471 -4.89 6.63 -1.83
N SER A 472 -3.69 7.08 -1.45
CA SER A 472 -3.45 8.23 -0.56
C SER A 472 -3.18 9.55 -1.30
N THR A 473 -2.59 9.50 -2.49
CA THR A 473 -2.19 10.69 -3.28
C THR A 473 -3.15 11.03 -4.42
N SER A 474 -3.97 10.05 -4.84
CA SER A 474 -4.69 10.04 -6.12
C SER A 474 -3.81 10.28 -7.35
N GLN A 475 -2.48 10.13 -7.24
CA GLN A 475 -1.51 10.25 -8.33
C GLN A 475 -0.86 8.88 -8.58
N GLY A 476 -0.75 8.50 -9.85
CA GLY A 476 0.17 7.47 -10.30
C GLY A 476 1.61 7.99 -10.39
N GLN A 477 2.54 7.14 -10.83
CA GLN A 477 3.95 7.46 -10.95
C GLN A 477 4.63 6.60 -12.03
N HIS A 478 5.81 7.05 -12.49
CA HIS A 478 6.70 6.25 -13.31
C HIS A 478 7.57 5.37 -12.41
N ILE A 479 7.56 4.07 -12.68
CA ILE A 479 8.49 3.08 -12.14
C ILE A 479 9.52 2.81 -13.24
N ASP A 480 10.75 3.29 -13.05
CA ASP A 480 11.91 2.78 -13.79
C ASP A 480 12.42 1.54 -13.05
N MET A 481 12.35 0.38 -13.70
CA MET A 481 12.89 -0.87 -13.18
C MET A 481 13.92 -1.43 -14.15
N SER A 482 15.14 -1.67 -13.67
CA SER A 482 16.22 -2.23 -14.48
C SER A 482 16.55 -3.66 -14.08
N LEU A 483 16.89 -4.49 -15.08
CA LEU A 483 17.43 -5.83 -14.85
C LEU A 483 18.77 -5.74 -14.10
N SER A 484 19.59 -4.72 -14.41
CA SER A 484 20.90 -4.54 -13.78
C SER A 484 20.82 -4.28 -12.28
N ASP A 485 19.92 -3.38 -11.84
CA ASP A 485 19.79 -3.04 -10.42
C ASP A 485 19.15 -4.19 -9.64
N CYS A 486 18.19 -4.88 -10.25
CA CYS A 486 17.61 -6.10 -9.69
C CYS A 486 18.69 -7.17 -9.49
N GLN A 487 19.58 -7.40 -10.46
CA GLN A 487 20.67 -8.36 -10.32
C GLN A 487 21.70 -7.96 -9.25
N VAL A 488 22.10 -6.68 -9.23
CA VAL A 488 23.04 -6.17 -8.21
C VAL A 488 22.45 -6.29 -6.81
N ALA A 489 21.12 -6.12 -6.65
CA ALA A 489 20.43 -6.34 -5.39
C ALA A 489 20.34 -7.82 -5.00
N THR A 490 20.07 -8.74 -5.94
CA THR A 490 19.94 -10.19 -5.65
C THR A 490 21.26 -10.88 -5.33
N LEU A 491 22.42 -10.29 -5.67
CA LEU A 491 23.73 -10.70 -5.13
C LEU A 491 23.83 -10.59 -3.60
N ALA A 492 22.93 -9.83 -2.95
CA ALA A 492 22.65 -9.83 -1.51
C ALA A 492 23.90 -9.92 -0.60
N ASN A 493 24.10 -11.06 0.09
CA ASN A 493 25.20 -11.25 1.03
C ASN A 493 26.58 -11.33 0.36
N ILE A 494 26.66 -11.67 -0.93
CA ILE A 494 27.92 -11.67 -1.69
C ILE A 494 28.32 -10.24 -2.05
N ALA A 495 27.38 -9.43 -2.55
CA ALA A 495 27.60 -8.00 -2.75
C ALA A 495 27.98 -7.29 -1.43
N SER A 496 27.26 -7.59 -0.33
CA SER A 496 27.59 -7.07 1.01
C SER A 496 29.00 -7.49 1.46
N SER A 497 29.43 -8.72 1.18
CA SER A 497 30.78 -9.20 1.51
C SER A 497 31.88 -8.48 0.72
N VAL A 498 31.64 -8.18 -0.57
CA VAL A 498 32.55 -7.38 -1.40
C VAL A 498 32.62 -5.93 -0.89
N LEU A 499 31.46 -5.31 -0.61
CA LEU A 499 31.38 -3.93 -0.10
C LEU A 499 32.07 -3.76 1.26
N VAL A 500 31.92 -4.70 2.18
CA VAL A 500 32.55 -4.65 3.53
C VAL A 500 34.04 -4.98 3.47
N SER A 501 34.47 -5.90 2.60
CA SER A 501 35.87 -6.35 2.57
C SER A 501 36.79 -5.54 1.64
N GLY A 502 36.22 -4.81 0.66
CA GLY A 502 36.96 -4.13 -0.39
C GLY A 502 37.71 -5.08 -1.34
N LYS A 503 37.35 -6.37 -1.35
CA LYS A 503 38.03 -7.43 -2.11
C LYS A 503 37.09 -8.06 -3.14
N ARG A 504 37.66 -8.68 -4.16
CA ARG A 504 36.93 -9.58 -5.06
C ARG A 504 36.36 -10.74 -4.26
N ASP A 505 35.24 -11.27 -4.74
CA ASP A 505 34.59 -12.45 -4.19
C ASP A 505 35.42 -13.73 -4.39
N GLY A 506 34.95 -14.84 -3.83
CA GLY A 506 35.61 -16.14 -3.89
C GLY A 506 35.32 -16.95 -5.15
N GLY A 507 34.60 -16.39 -6.12
CA GLY A 507 34.10 -17.11 -7.31
C GLY A 507 33.08 -18.19 -6.96
N ARG A 508 33.06 -19.23 -7.80
CA ARG A 508 32.12 -20.35 -7.79
C ARG A 508 32.30 -21.28 -6.59
N TRP A 509 31.22 -21.97 -6.24
CA TRP A 509 31.17 -22.97 -5.16
C TRP A 509 30.40 -24.26 -5.50
N GLY A 510 29.93 -24.43 -6.75
CA GLY A 510 29.05 -25.54 -7.10
C GLY A 510 27.74 -25.44 -6.32
N THR A 511 27.37 -26.51 -5.62
CA THR A 511 26.21 -26.53 -4.71
C THR A 511 26.53 -26.05 -3.28
N ALA A 512 27.78 -25.66 -3.00
CA ALA A 512 28.25 -25.45 -1.64
C ALA A 512 28.12 -24.02 -1.12
N HIS A 513 27.79 -23.87 0.17
CA HIS A 513 27.81 -22.58 0.83
C HIS A 513 29.27 -22.14 1.13
N PRO A 514 29.66 -20.87 0.90
CA PRO A 514 31.01 -20.39 1.17
C PRO A 514 31.41 -20.48 2.65
N SER A 515 30.48 -20.15 3.55
CA SER A 515 30.75 -19.89 4.98
C SER A 515 30.09 -20.86 5.96
N ILE A 516 29.45 -21.92 5.47
CA ILE A 516 28.73 -22.91 6.28
C ILE A 516 29.08 -24.30 5.75
N VAL A 517 29.47 -25.21 6.65
CA VAL A 517 29.90 -26.56 6.28
C VAL A 517 29.37 -27.58 7.28
N PRO A 518 28.83 -28.73 6.83
CA PRO A 518 28.42 -29.01 5.45
C PRO A 518 27.14 -28.25 5.10
N TYR A 519 27.08 -27.68 3.90
CA TYR A 519 25.87 -27.17 3.28
C TYR A 519 26.08 -27.24 1.77
N GLU A 520 25.92 -28.45 1.22
CA GLU A 520 26.20 -28.79 -0.17
C GLU A 520 25.48 -30.09 -0.56
N ALA A 521 25.47 -30.41 -1.86
CA ALA A 521 24.93 -31.65 -2.38
C ALA A 521 26.01 -32.73 -2.45
N PHE A 522 25.69 -33.90 -1.91
CA PHE A 522 26.57 -35.06 -1.86
C PHE A 522 26.02 -36.17 -2.77
N PRO A 523 26.89 -36.89 -3.52
CA PRO A 523 26.46 -37.98 -4.38
C PRO A 523 25.94 -39.16 -3.55
N THR A 524 24.93 -39.84 -4.07
CA THR A 524 24.37 -41.09 -3.54
C THR A 524 24.66 -42.23 -4.52
N SER A 525 24.13 -43.44 -4.31
CA SER A 525 24.33 -44.56 -5.24
C SER A 525 23.56 -44.41 -6.56
N ASP A 526 22.58 -43.50 -6.62
CA ASP A 526 21.64 -43.32 -7.75
C ASP A 526 21.38 -41.85 -8.15
N GLY A 527 21.84 -40.87 -7.36
CA GLY A 527 21.54 -39.45 -7.56
C GLY A 527 22.38 -38.54 -6.65
N SER A 528 21.74 -37.61 -5.94
CA SER A 528 22.40 -36.72 -4.98
C SER A 528 21.45 -36.21 -3.90
N ILE A 529 21.97 -35.98 -2.70
CA ILE A 529 21.25 -35.43 -1.55
C ILE A 529 21.92 -34.14 -1.04
N LEU A 530 21.14 -33.06 -0.93
CA LEU A 530 21.52 -31.82 -0.28
C LEU A 530 21.44 -31.98 1.24
N LEU A 531 22.50 -31.65 1.97
CA LEU A 531 22.58 -31.80 3.43
C LEU A 531 22.91 -30.47 4.12
N GLY A 532 21.92 -29.89 4.80
CA GLY A 532 22.01 -28.58 5.46
C GLY A 532 22.49 -28.65 6.92
N GLY A 533 23.78 -28.88 7.15
CA GLY A 533 24.44 -28.86 8.46
C GLY A 533 24.62 -27.45 9.06
N GLY A 534 23.60 -26.58 8.95
CA GLY A 534 23.68 -25.13 9.09
C GLY A 534 24.07 -24.54 10.46
N ASN A 535 24.36 -25.38 11.45
CA ASN A 535 24.94 -25.02 12.75
C ASN A 535 25.41 -26.30 13.46
N ASP A 536 26.13 -26.15 14.58
CA ASP A 536 26.78 -27.27 15.28
C ASP A 536 25.77 -28.32 15.80
N ARG A 537 24.55 -27.91 16.17
CA ARG A 537 23.45 -28.84 16.52
C ARG A 537 23.01 -29.68 15.32
N LEU A 538 22.85 -29.04 14.15
CA LEU A 538 22.48 -29.74 12.90
C LEU A 538 23.61 -30.67 12.42
N PHE A 539 24.87 -30.24 12.56
CA PHE A 539 26.02 -31.10 12.29
C PHE A 539 26.07 -32.33 13.20
N GLY A 540 25.84 -32.17 14.52
CA GLY A 540 25.74 -33.30 15.44
C GLY A 540 24.61 -34.28 15.11
N ILE A 541 23.47 -33.80 14.59
CA ILE A 541 22.39 -34.65 14.09
C ILE A 541 22.81 -35.39 12.82
N LEU A 542 23.45 -34.71 11.87
CA LEU A 542 24.00 -35.31 10.65
C LEU A 542 24.96 -36.45 11.00
N CYS A 543 26.04 -36.17 11.74
CA CYS A 543 27.04 -37.14 12.18
C CYS A 543 26.41 -38.41 12.79
N LYS A 544 25.41 -38.24 13.68
CA LYS A 544 24.68 -39.36 14.28
C LYS A 544 23.86 -40.17 13.26
N ARG A 545 23.26 -39.53 12.25
CA ARG A 545 22.43 -40.20 11.23
C ARG A 545 23.24 -40.90 10.14
N ILE A 546 24.44 -40.40 9.80
CA ILE A 546 25.38 -41.07 8.88
C ILE A 546 26.26 -42.14 9.56
N GLY A 547 26.08 -42.38 10.87
CA GLY A 547 26.75 -43.46 11.60
C GLY A 547 28.05 -43.10 12.32
N TYR A 548 28.54 -41.86 12.20
CA TYR A 548 29.80 -41.37 12.78
C TYR A 548 29.58 -40.23 13.79
N PRO A 549 28.91 -40.48 14.93
CA PRO A 549 28.60 -39.45 15.93
C PRO A 549 29.85 -38.77 16.51
N GLU A 550 31.01 -39.44 16.51
CA GLU A 550 32.27 -38.94 17.03
C GLU A 550 32.85 -37.77 16.21
N TRP A 551 32.48 -37.62 14.93
CA TRP A 551 32.89 -36.48 14.10
C TRP A 551 32.36 -35.14 14.67
N ALA A 552 31.23 -35.16 15.38
CA ALA A 552 30.69 -33.97 16.05
C ALA A 552 31.53 -33.49 17.24
N SER A 553 32.41 -34.36 17.77
CA SER A 553 33.34 -34.09 18.87
C SER A 553 34.81 -33.96 18.43
N ASP A 554 35.09 -34.08 17.13
CA ASP A 554 36.44 -33.90 16.59
C ASP A 554 36.84 -32.41 16.67
N GLU A 555 38.06 -32.12 17.16
CA GLU A 555 38.58 -30.75 17.29
C GLU A 555 38.62 -29.99 15.95
N ARG A 556 38.66 -30.71 14.82
CA ARG A 556 38.58 -30.16 13.46
C ARG A 556 37.18 -29.78 13.03
N PHE A 557 36.13 -30.30 13.67
CA PHE A 557 34.74 -30.17 13.19
C PHE A 557 33.73 -29.67 14.24
N VAL A 558 34.15 -29.48 15.49
CA VAL A 558 33.27 -29.09 16.62
C VAL A 558 32.50 -27.78 16.41
N THR A 559 33.08 -26.78 15.73
CA THR A 559 32.40 -25.51 15.38
C THR A 559 32.35 -25.29 13.86
N ASN A 560 31.37 -24.51 13.39
CA ASN A 560 31.26 -24.18 11.96
C ASN A 560 32.51 -23.50 11.39
N GLU A 561 33.19 -22.64 12.17
CA GLU A 561 34.46 -22.03 11.77
C GLU A 561 35.53 -23.09 11.49
N LYS A 562 35.67 -24.08 12.38
CA LYS A 562 36.58 -25.21 12.21
C LYS A 562 36.16 -26.11 11.02
N ARG A 563 34.86 -26.33 10.80
CA ARG A 563 34.37 -27.05 9.62
C ARG A 563 34.62 -26.30 8.30
N VAL A 564 34.63 -24.96 8.30
CA VAL A 564 35.03 -24.15 7.13
C VAL A 564 36.54 -24.28 6.88
N GLU A 565 37.37 -24.17 7.93
CA GLU A 565 38.83 -24.36 7.86
C GLU A 565 39.21 -25.74 7.31
N TYR A 566 38.63 -26.81 7.87
CA TYR A 566 38.92 -28.20 7.51
C TYR A 566 37.93 -28.81 6.51
N ARG A 567 37.21 -27.98 5.71
CA ARG A 567 36.18 -28.48 4.78
C ARG A 567 36.71 -29.46 3.74
N TYR A 568 37.97 -29.29 3.34
CA TYR A 568 38.68 -30.18 2.42
C TYR A 568 38.93 -31.59 2.97
N ILE A 569 38.70 -31.82 4.27
CA ILE A 569 38.71 -33.14 4.92
C ILE A 569 37.27 -33.63 5.11
N LEU A 570 36.41 -32.79 5.68
CA LEU A 570 35.05 -33.18 6.08
C LEU A 570 34.12 -33.49 4.90
N VAL A 571 34.18 -32.69 3.84
CA VAL A 571 33.29 -32.85 2.68
C VAL A 571 33.53 -34.18 1.96
N PRO A 572 34.79 -34.58 1.64
CA PRO A 572 35.07 -35.93 1.16
C PRO A 572 34.60 -37.04 2.11
N MET A 573 34.79 -36.89 3.43
CA MET A 573 34.37 -37.91 4.41
C MET A 573 32.85 -38.15 4.38
N ILE A 574 32.04 -37.09 4.30
CA ILE A 574 30.58 -37.22 4.14
C ILE A 574 30.24 -37.83 2.77
N GLY A 575 30.89 -37.36 1.71
CA GLY A 575 30.63 -37.79 0.34
C GLY A 575 31.03 -39.23 0.01
N GLU A 576 31.96 -39.85 0.76
CA GLU A 576 32.22 -41.28 0.65
C GLU A 576 31.16 -42.13 1.37
N GLU A 577 30.54 -41.64 2.45
CA GLU A 577 29.45 -42.35 3.10
C GLU A 577 28.14 -42.25 2.31
N THR A 578 27.77 -41.07 1.80
CA THR A 578 26.49 -40.89 1.11
C THR A 578 26.35 -41.76 -0.15
N LYS A 579 27.47 -42.11 -0.82
CA LYS A 579 27.50 -43.03 -1.97
C LYS A 579 27.05 -44.46 -1.64
N ASN A 580 27.09 -44.87 -0.37
CA ASN A 580 26.80 -46.24 0.04
C ASN A 580 25.31 -46.61 0.05
N LYS A 581 24.41 -45.65 -0.23
CA LYS A 581 22.95 -45.84 -0.23
C LYS A 581 22.26 -45.06 -1.35
N SER A 582 21.05 -45.48 -1.68
CA SER A 582 20.15 -44.74 -2.56
C SER A 582 19.77 -43.38 -1.97
N THR A 583 19.34 -42.46 -2.84
CA THR A 583 18.82 -41.16 -2.42
C THR A 583 17.60 -41.35 -1.49
N GLN A 584 16.71 -42.28 -1.83
CA GLN A 584 15.53 -42.61 -1.04
C GLN A 584 15.85 -43.14 0.36
N GLU A 585 16.79 -44.08 0.50
CA GLU A 585 17.24 -44.55 1.82
C GLU A 585 17.76 -43.40 2.70
N TRP A 586 18.45 -42.42 2.13
CA TRP A 586 18.88 -41.26 2.90
C TRP A 586 17.71 -40.36 3.31
N LEU A 587 16.70 -40.15 2.44
CA LEU A 587 15.51 -39.38 2.81
C LEU A 587 14.79 -40.01 4.02
N GLU A 588 14.71 -41.34 4.06
CA GLU A 588 14.16 -42.13 5.18
C GLU A 588 15.06 -42.06 6.43
N ILE A 589 16.38 -42.19 6.27
CA ILE A 589 17.35 -42.07 7.37
C ILE A 589 17.32 -40.68 8.01
N PHE A 590 17.05 -39.61 7.26
CA PHE A 590 16.90 -38.27 7.82
C PHE A 590 15.46 -37.92 8.25
N GLU A 591 14.48 -38.79 8.04
CA GLU A 591 13.09 -38.53 8.43
C GLU A 591 12.95 -38.32 9.96
N GLY A 592 12.12 -37.33 10.31
CA GLY A 592 11.89 -36.89 11.69
C GLY A 592 13.14 -36.36 12.42
N SER A 593 14.28 -36.17 11.74
CA SER A 593 15.54 -35.76 12.38
C SER A 593 15.57 -34.30 12.84
N GLY A 594 14.72 -33.44 12.27
CA GLY A 594 14.79 -31.99 12.46
C GLY A 594 16.00 -31.34 11.78
N MET A 595 16.61 -32.03 10.80
CA MET A 595 17.63 -31.51 9.90
C MET A 595 17.01 -31.03 8.57
N PRO A 596 17.53 -29.98 7.92
CA PRO A 596 17.25 -29.69 6.52
C PRO A 596 18.01 -30.66 5.59
N TYR A 597 17.27 -31.39 4.76
CA TYR A 597 17.81 -32.27 3.71
C TYR A 597 16.82 -32.32 2.54
N ALA A 598 17.30 -32.63 1.32
CA ALA A 598 16.46 -32.79 0.13
C ALA A 598 17.18 -33.60 -0.96
N ALA A 599 16.43 -34.34 -1.78
CA ALA A 599 16.97 -34.91 -3.01
C ALA A 599 17.19 -33.81 -4.07
N VAL A 600 18.20 -34.00 -4.93
CA VAL A 600 18.44 -33.13 -6.10
C VAL A 600 17.61 -33.66 -7.28
N ASN A 601 16.32 -33.31 -7.29
CA ASN A 601 15.36 -33.75 -8.31
C ASN A 601 15.58 -33.04 -9.66
N ASP A 602 15.15 -33.66 -10.75
CA ASP A 602 14.94 -32.96 -12.02
C ASP A 602 13.59 -32.20 -12.05
N VAL A 603 13.30 -31.53 -13.17
CA VAL A 603 12.07 -30.73 -13.31
C VAL A 603 10.81 -31.61 -13.46
N TYR A 604 10.92 -32.80 -14.08
CA TYR A 604 9.80 -33.73 -14.22
C TYR A 604 9.41 -34.31 -12.86
N ASP A 605 10.40 -34.78 -12.09
CA ASP A 605 10.18 -35.31 -10.74
C ASP A 605 9.68 -34.21 -9.80
N THR A 606 10.22 -32.98 -9.91
CA THR A 606 9.72 -31.82 -9.15
C THR A 606 8.24 -31.55 -9.42
N LEU A 607 7.77 -31.66 -10.67
CA LEU A 607 6.36 -31.44 -11.02
C LEU A 607 5.44 -32.60 -10.59
N HIS A 608 5.97 -33.79 -10.29
CA HIS A 608 5.21 -34.94 -9.78
C HIS A 608 5.39 -35.16 -8.27
N HIS A 609 6.27 -34.42 -7.61
CA HIS A 609 6.58 -34.56 -6.19
C HIS A 609 5.36 -34.29 -5.29
N ASP A 610 5.09 -35.16 -4.32
CA ASP A 610 3.89 -35.12 -3.47
C ASP A 610 3.62 -33.74 -2.85
N HIS A 611 4.65 -33.05 -2.35
CA HIS A 611 4.50 -31.71 -1.77
C HIS A 611 4.07 -30.64 -2.79
N VAL A 612 4.47 -30.78 -4.06
CA VAL A 612 4.13 -29.85 -5.15
C VAL A 612 2.68 -30.09 -5.60
N LEU A 613 2.28 -31.35 -5.71
CA LEU A 613 0.89 -31.75 -5.97
C LEU A 613 -0.05 -31.35 -4.82
N ALA A 614 0.31 -31.65 -3.56
CA ALA A 614 -0.48 -31.32 -2.37
C ALA A 614 -0.63 -29.81 -2.13
N ARG A 615 0.29 -28.98 -2.64
CA ARG A 615 0.16 -27.52 -2.64
C ARG A 615 -0.57 -26.95 -3.87
N GLY A 616 -1.06 -27.82 -4.76
CA GLY A 616 -1.78 -27.43 -5.97
C GLY A 616 -0.94 -26.63 -6.95
N MET A 617 0.37 -26.88 -7.01
CA MET A 617 1.32 -26.13 -7.85
C MET A 617 1.33 -26.58 -9.32
N VAL A 618 0.66 -27.68 -9.66
CA VAL A 618 0.29 -28.06 -11.02
C VAL A 618 -1.22 -27.99 -11.13
N LYS A 619 -1.75 -27.11 -12.00
CA LYS A 619 -3.20 -26.94 -12.24
C LYS A 619 -3.52 -27.34 -13.67
N GLU A 620 -4.58 -28.13 -13.85
CA GLU A 620 -5.17 -28.41 -15.15
C GLU A 620 -6.22 -27.34 -15.49
N VAL A 621 -6.22 -26.85 -16.73
CA VAL A 621 -7.18 -25.86 -17.24
C VAL A 621 -7.68 -26.26 -18.63
N HIS A 622 -8.90 -25.84 -18.98
CA HIS A 622 -9.39 -26.00 -20.36
C HIS A 622 -8.92 -24.81 -21.21
N HIS A 623 -8.20 -25.09 -22.28
CA HIS A 623 -7.85 -24.13 -23.32
C HIS A 623 -8.65 -24.45 -24.58
N GLU A 624 -9.30 -23.48 -25.23
CA GLU A 624 -10.18 -23.75 -26.37
C GLU A 624 -9.45 -24.47 -27.52
N ALA A 625 -8.26 -24.01 -27.92
CA ALA A 625 -7.51 -24.61 -29.01
C ALA A 625 -6.91 -25.98 -28.68
N CYS A 626 -6.57 -26.27 -27.42
CA CYS A 626 -5.76 -27.43 -27.02
C CYS A 626 -6.52 -28.49 -26.18
N GLY A 627 -7.61 -28.12 -25.52
CA GLY A 627 -8.34 -28.97 -24.58
C GLY A 627 -7.74 -28.87 -23.16
N PRO A 628 -7.75 -29.95 -22.36
CA PRO A 628 -7.13 -29.94 -21.04
C PRO A 628 -5.60 -29.81 -21.18
N ILE A 629 -5.03 -28.78 -20.55
CA ILE A 629 -3.58 -28.58 -20.47
C ILE A 629 -3.17 -28.37 -19.01
N LYS A 630 -1.95 -28.80 -18.65
CA LYS A 630 -1.37 -28.60 -17.32
C LYS A 630 -0.43 -27.41 -17.34
N LEU A 631 -0.56 -26.54 -16.34
CA LEU A 631 0.23 -25.34 -16.13
C LEU A 631 0.82 -25.34 -14.72
N VAL A 632 1.94 -24.63 -14.53
CA VAL A 632 2.43 -24.29 -13.19
C VAL A 632 1.49 -23.24 -12.62
N ASN A 633 0.95 -23.51 -11.43
CA ASN A 633 0.01 -22.64 -10.74
C ASN A 633 0.75 -21.59 -9.91
N THR A 634 0.05 -20.52 -9.56
CA THR A 634 0.58 -19.41 -8.77
C THR A 634 1.08 -19.86 -7.38
N PRO A 635 2.20 -19.32 -6.84
CA PRO A 635 2.70 -19.70 -5.53
C PRO A 635 1.90 -19.12 -4.36
N PHE A 636 1.14 -18.04 -4.59
CA PHE A 636 0.32 -17.39 -3.56
C PHE A 636 -0.77 -18.32 -3.02
N LYS A 637 -0.97 -18.29 -1.70
CA LYS A 637 -2.03 -19.00 -0.98
C LYS A 637 -2.50 -18.06 0.13
N PHE A 638 -3.71 -17.50 0.00
CA PHE A 638 -4.29 -16.61 1.00
C PHE A 638 -5.37 -17.34 1.81
N SER A 639 -5.65 -16.86 3.02
CA SER A 639 -6.69 -17.39 3.91
C SER A 639 -8.11 -17.08 3.45
N ASP A 640 -8.31 -15.87 2.92
CA ASP A 640 -9.64 -15.27 2.72
C ASP A 640 -9.96 -14.95 1.24
N ALA A 641 -9.08 -15.34 0.31
CA ALA A 641 -9.21 -15.06 -1.12
C ALA A 641 -8.61 -16.19 -1.97
N GLU A 642 -9.30 -16.58 -3.05
CA GLU A 642 -8.78 -17.59 -3.99
C GLU A 642 -7.87 -16.93 -5.04
N VAL A 643 -6.59 -17.30 -5.06
CA VAL A 643 -5.63 -16.92 -6.10
C VAL A 643 -5.38 -18.14 -6.97
N SER A 644 -5.80 -18.12 -8.23
CA SER A 644 -5.64 -19.26 -9.15
C SER A 644 -5.70 -18.86 -10.63
N ILE A 645 -5.32 -19.78 -11.52
CA ILE A 645 -5.49 -19.58 -12.97
C ILE A 645 -7.00 -19.56 -13.30
N ARG A 646 -7.53 -18.37 -13.61
CA ARG A 646 -8.92 -18.10 -14.02
C ARG A 646 -9.13 -18.34 -15.51
N HIS A 647 -8.19 -17.87 -16.33
CA HIS A 647 -8.22 -17.98 -17.78
C HIS A 647 -7.00 -18.76 -18.30
N ALA A 648 -7.20 -19.64 -19.27
CA ALA A 648 -6.11 -20.26 -20.00
C ALA A 648 -5.32 -19.21 -20.82
N PRO A 649 -4.11 -19.52 -21.31
CA PRO A 649 -3.38 -18.62 -22.21
C PRO A 649 -4.17 -18.29 -23.48
N PRO A 650 -4.30 -17.00 -23.87
CA PRO A 650 -5.04 -16.61 -25.06
C PRO A 650 -4.25 -16.89 -26.33
N THR A 651 -4.95 -17.32 -27.38
CA THR A 651 -4.42 -17.27 -28.75
C THR A 651 -4.21 -15.81 -29.20
N LEU A 652 -3.42 -15.60 -30.25
CA LEU A 652 -3.10 -14.25 -30.70
C LEU A 652 -4.36 -13.52 -31.19
N GLY A 653 -4.71 -12.44 -30.49
CA GLY A 653 -5.83 -11.57 -30.82
C GLY A 653 -7.20 -12.09 -30.36
N GLU A 654 -7.27 -13.15 -29.54
CA GLU A 654 -8.51 -13.82 -29.11
C GLU A 654 -9.60 -12.84 -28.64
N ASP A 655 -9.21 -11.84 -27.84
CA ASP A 655 -10.10 -10.86 -27.18
C ASP A 655 -10.19 -9.52 -27.93
N THR A 656 -9.59 -9.40 -29.12
CA THR A 656 -9.40 -8.12 -29.84
C THR A 656 -10.71 -7.40 -30.14
N SER A 657 -11.76 -8.13 -30.50
CA SER A 657 -13.07 -7.54 -30.81
C SER A 657 -13.73 -7.01 -29.53
N ASP A 658 -13.82 -7.86 -28.50
CA ASP A 658 -14.47 -7.59 -27.22
C ASP A 658 -13.85 -6.37 -26.51
N ILE A 659 -12.51 -6.25 -26.50
CA ILE A 659 -11.80 -5.10 -25.94
C ILE A 659 -12.11 -3.80 -26.70
N LEU A 660 -12.31 -3.85 -28.02
CA LEU A 660 -12.70 -2.67 -28.80
C LEU A 660 -14.17 -2.30 -28.57
N GLU A 661 -15.06 -3.27 -28.38
CA GLU A 661 -16.46 -3.01 -28.01
C GLU A 661 -16.58 -2.44 -26.58
N GLU A 662 -15.72 -2.88 -25.63
CA GLU A 662 -15.57 -2.27 -24.29
C GLU A 662 -15.14 -0.80 -24.34
N LEU A 663 -14.30 -0.43 -25.33
CA LEU A 663 -13.91 0.96 -25.60
C LEU A 663 -14.98 1.76 -26.36
N GLY A 664 -16.09 1.14 -26.75
CA GLY A 664 -17.21 1.76 -27.46
C GLY A 664 -17.06 1.87 -28.97
N PHE A 665 -16.16 1.10 -29.60
CA PHE A 665 -16.13 0.97 -31.06
C PHE A 665 -17.32 0.12 -31.52
N THR A 666 -17.93 0.49 -32.66
CA THR A 666 -18.94 -0.37 -33.30
C THR A 666 -18.28 -1.49 -34.09
N SER A 667 -19.01 -2.60 -34.29
CA SER A 667 -18.51 -3.74 -35.08
C SER A 667 -18.14 -3.34 -36.53
N ASP A 668 -18.75 -2.30 -37.10
CA ASP A 668 -18.35 -1.72 -38.40
C ASP A 668 -16.97 -1.03 -38.33
N GLN A 669 -16.68 -0.29 -37.26
CA GLN A 669 -15.35 0.32 -37.04
C GLN A 669 -14.28 -0.74 -36.80
N ILE A 670 -14.61 -1.79 -36.04
CA ILE A 670 -13.73 -2.93 -35.78
C ILE A 670 -13.42 -3.68 -37.08
N ASN A 671 -14.43 -3.93 -37.93
CA ASN A 671 -14.22 -4.51 -39.26
C ASN A 671 -13.37 -3.62 -40.17
N GLY A 672 -13.52 -2.29 -40.07
CA GLY A 672 -12.63 -1.32 -40.73
C GLY A 672 -11.17 -1.53 -40.32
N LEU A 673 -10.87 -1.45 -39.02
CA LEU A 673 -9.52 -1.62 -38.45
C LEU A 673 -8.89 -2.98 -38.81
N LYS A 674 -9.69 -4.06 -38.85
CA LYS A 674 -9.25 -5.39 -39.33
C LYS A 674 -8.91 -5.37 -40.83
N SER A 675 -9.72 -4.71 -41.65
CA SER A 675 -9.48 -4.61 -43.10
C SER A 675 -8.26 -3.74 -43.46
N GLU A 676 -7.92 -2.78 -42.61
CA GLU A 676 -6.74 -1.91 -42.72
C GLU A 676 -5.48 -2.57 -42.13
N GLY A 677 -5.62 -3.69 -41.43
CA GLY A 677 -4.52 -4.40 -40.78
C GLY A 677 -4.01 -3.74 -39.50
N VAL A 678 -4.78 -2.80 -38.93
CA VAL A 678 -4.48 -2.17 -37.63
C VAL A 678 -4.71 -3.15 -36.49
N VAL A 679 -5.69 -4.05 -36.63
CA VAL A 679 -5.98 -5.15 -35.68
C VAL A 679 -6.25 -6.47 -36.41
N ALA A 680 -6.33 -7.59 -35.68
CA ALA A 680 -6.72 -8.91 -36.20
C ALA A 680 -8.17 -9.24 -35.84
#